data_AF-A0A3G6N4M5-F1
#
_entry.id   AF-A0A3G6N4M5-F1
#
_cell.length_a   1.000
_cell.length_b   1.000
_cell.length_c   1.000
_cell.angle_alpha   90.00
_cell.angle_beta   90.00
_cell.angle_gamma   90.00
#
_symmetry.space_group_name_H-M   'P 1'
#
loop_
_entity.id
_entity.type
_entity.pdbx_description
1 polymer ?
#
loop_
_entity_poly.entity_id
_entity_poly.type
_entity_poly.pdbx_seq_one_letter_code
_entity_poly.pdbx_strand_id
1 'polypeptide(L)'
;MIKKTTLLKFLLRQIFFLSLLSSGIVYAQTGSNDDFDGDGIINSIDLDDDNDGISDINEGLCTSPLISSTWTINGTTASYNFGNGVIARVSKLVGTGNFTSETLNTTNFWTPSLAGSPALGSLYTWESRIIIRFENASGVPVLVDKPVVHVDRLGGNFSGTFGPTGTARAVSALITLANGLTWTELSGTNDFNTTATTAKDNGAGSTVATNFLAESNTGPDNTHAAGGSLQINQTISEITLDFPRATANVGNAGGDGLDIVLSNICPVIDTDGDGIADHFDLDSDGDGCPDATEGSGGFTNSALVVSSINGGNTGATYNGYASPINVNLGNTVDANGIPTIANGGQNVGSSKIISPDIDGDGLGNTCDIVDNRPDTDGDGIKDDDDIDDDNDGILDAVESPTCFYTATEAEVISTVKTSLANDDGTTVDLPFMHDGVTTSVGASNNIISINQAVNGAVIYTIEYPTSIRFTSITHYGTTFGSNATAMVQGSNDNFAWSDLMTAATAAIAATKIFTINNNTANSYRYYRIVKVAGTDTPAITTYEVSGVQNTAGYNPSAHPKPTCTNDPDGDGVPNHRDLDSDGDGCSDSVEAGNTVFTANNTTTYNTGTDANNNGLLDQFESSTTPGTINYISTYTNFATDANVSACLDSDGDGIPDITDIDDDNDGVLDVVEGCTGNQSVYVYAYPSLSQTGSETQPLYTLGTSTTTPNRDEVDAYFYGVGEGVKTSF
;
A
#
# COMPACT_ATOMS: atom_id res chain seq x y z
N MET A 1 -8.25 -28.93 -40.10
CA MET A 1 -8.28 -28.33 -38.75
C MET A 1 -6.91 -27.92 -38.18
N ILE A 2 -5.77 -28.08 -38.89
CA ILE A 2 -4.43 -27.77 -38.32
C ILE A 2 -3.80 -26.44 -38.81
N LYS A 3 -4.42 -25.74 -39.77
CA LYS A 3 -3.85 -24.47 -40.32
C LYS A 3 -4.39 -23.18 -39.70
N LYS A 4 -5.44 -23.21 -38.86
CA LYS A 4 -6.03 -22.00 -38.24
C LYS A 4 -5.41 -21.62 -36.89
N THR A 5 -4.77 -22.55 -36.19
CA THR A 5 -4.19 -22.31 -34.85
C THR A 5 -2.84 -21.59 -34.90
N THR A 6 -2.05 -21.75 -35.97
CA THR A 6 -0.76 -21.07 -36.11
C THR A 6 -0.91 -19.60 -36.52
N LEU A 7 -1.90 -19.29 -37.37
CA LEU A 7 -2.18 -17.92 -37.81
C LEU A 7 -2.82 -17.08 -36.69
N LEU A 8 -3.69 -17.68 -35.87
CA LEU A 8 -4.30 -17.03 -34.71
C LEU A 8 -3.26 -16.79 -33.59
N LYS A 9 -2.32 -17.72 -33.38
CA LYS A 9 -1.17 -17.51 -32.47
C LYS A 9 -0.17 -16.47 -33.00
N PHE A 10 -0.06 -16.28 -34.31
CA PHE A 10 0.79 -15.24 -34.91
C PHE A 10 0.12 -13.87 -34.85
N LEU A 11 -1.20 -13.78 -35.09
CA LEU A 11 -1.96 -12.54 -34.94
C LEU A 11 -2.11 -12.10 -33.48
N LEU A 12 -2.37 -13.01 -32.53
CA LEU A 12 -2.39 -12.63 -31.10
C LEU A 12 -1.04 -12.12 -30.61
N ARG A 13 0.08 -12.67 -31.13
CA ARG A 13 1.43 -12.21 -30.79
C ARG A 13 1.78 -10.87 -31.40
N GLN A 14 1.23 -10.52 -32.57
CA GLN A 14 1.36 -9.18 -33.16
C GLN A 14 0.43 -8.16 -32.49
N ILE A 15 -0.76 -8.54 -32.03
CA ILE A 15 -1.69 -7.66 -31.31
C ILE A 15 -1.16 -7.34 -29.90
N PHE A 16 -0.50 -8.30 -29.23
CA PHE A 16 0.18 -8.06 -27.95
C PHE A 16 1.45 -7.19 -28.10
N PHE A 17 2.04 -7.14 -29.29
CA PHE A 17 3.19 -6.28 -29.60
C PHE A 17 2.79 -4.87 -30.09
N LEU A 18 1.56 -4.71 -30.57
CA LEU A 18 1.03 -3.42 -31.04
C LEU A 18 0.33 -2.63 -29.92
N SER A 19 -0.11 -3.29 -28.84
CA SER A 19 -0.64 -2.62 -27.64
C SER A 19 0.42 -2.01 -26.73
N LEU A 20 1.71 -2.31 -26.96
CA LEU A 20 2.85 -1.68 -26.28
C LEU A 20 3.34 -0.40 -26.99
N LEU A 21 2.75 -0.03 -28.14
CA LEU A 21 3.12 1.15 -28.92
C LEU A 21 2.09 2.28 -28.82
N SER A 22 1.05 2.14 -28.00
CA SER A 22 0.02 3.18 -27.79
C SER A 22 0.01 3.80 -26.39
N SER A 23 0.91 3.38 -25.50
CA SER A 23 1.20 4.14 -24.29
C SER A 23 2.40 5.01 -24.63
N GLY A 24 2.22 6.33 -24.63
CA GLY A 24 3.31 7.29 -24.82
C GLY A 24 4.22 7.32 -23.60
N ILE A 25 4.86 6.19 -23.29
CA ILE A 25 5.86 6.11 -22.22
C ILE A 25 7.05 6.93 -22.70
N VAL A 26 7.38 7.97 -21.93
CA VAL A 26 8.45 8.92 -22.17
C VAL A 26 9.81 8.25 -21.89
N TYR A 27 10.18 7.19 -22.62
CA TYR A 27 11.54 6.64 -22.58
C TYR A 27 12.47 7.35 -23.57
N ALA A 28 12.44 8.69 -23.58
CA ALA A 28 13.10 9.49 -24.61
C ALA A 28 14.28 10.34 -24.12
N GLN A 29 14.88 10.06 -22.95
CA GLN A 29 16.15 10.68 -22.54
C GLN A 29 17.07 9.68 -21.82
N THR A 30 17.87 8.91 -22.56
CA THR A 30 18.89 7.97 -22.00
C THR A 30 20.27 8.09 -22.67
N GLY A 31 20.45 9.08 -23.55
CA GLY A 31 21.69 9.43 -24.22
C GLY A 31 22.75 10.02 -23.29
N SER A 32 24.00 10.05 -23.75
CA SER A 32 25.15 10.48 -22.94
C SER A 32 25.27 11.99 -22.76
N ASN A 33 24.34 12.79 -23.28
CA ASN A 33 24.29 14.25 -23.13
C ASN A 33 22.87 14.70 -22.74
N ASP A 34 22.11 13.79 -22.15
CA ASP A 34 20.74 14.07 -21.77
C ASP A 34 20.77 14.82 -20.43
N ASP A 35 19.82 15.73 -20.30
CA ASP A 35 19.61 16.73 -19.26
C ASP A 35 18.08 16.75 -19.12
N PHE A 36 17.58 16.03 -18.12
CA PHE A 36 16.16 15.66 -18.01
C PHE A 36 15.31 16.84 -17.58
N ASP A 37 15.75 17.56 -16.55
CA ASP A 37 15.10 18.75 -16.01
C ASP A 37 15.46 20.08 -16.73
N GLY A 38 16.47 20.06 -17.60
CA GLY A 38 16.87 21.18 -18.44
C GLY A 38 17.64 22.27 -17.69
N ASP A 39 18.35 21.95 -16.62
CA ASP A 39 19.14 22.92 -15.85
C ASP A 39 20.54 23.21 -16.43
N GLY A 40 20.96 22.41 -17.41
CA GLY A 40 22.23 22.52 -18.11
C GLY A 40 23.36 21.65 -17.55
N ILE A 41 23.09 20.83 -16.53
CA ILE A 41 23.89 19.70 -16.08
C ILE A 41 23.35 18.44 -16.76
N ILE A 42 24.23 17.48 -17.04
CA ILE A 42 23.81 16.24 -17.72
C ILE A 42 23.59 15.17 -16.66
N ASN A 43 22.59 14.31 -16.83
CA ASN A 43 22.20 13.32 -15.81
C ASN A 43 23.33 12.43 -15.30
N SER A 44 24.37 12.21 -16.11
CA SER A 44 25.55 11.43 -15.67
C SER A 44 26.45 12.14 -14.63
N ILE A 45 26.21 13.42 -14.40
CA ILE A 45 26.96 14.32 -13.49
C ILE A 45 26.00 14.98 -12.50
N ASP A 46 24.74 15.15 -12.89
CA ASP A 46 23.66 15.58 -12.02
C ASP A 46 23.51 14.66 -10.81
N LEU A 47 23.10 15.25 -9.69
CA LEU A 47 22.79 14.52 -8.47
C LEU A 47 21.31 14.67 -8.06
N ASP A 48 20.50 15.38 -8.84
CA ASP A 48 19.11 15.73 -8.58
C ASP A 48 18.41 15.94 -9.94
N ASP A 49 18.15 14.83 -10.63
CA ASP A 49 17.80 14.75 -12.06
C ASP A 49 16.41 15.33 -12.42
N ASP A 50 15.57 15.65 -11.43
CA ASP A 50 14.25 16.29 -11.56
C ASP A 50 14.16 17.66 -10.86
N ASN A 51 15.23 18.09 -10.19
CA ASN A 51 15.37 19.39 -9.54
C ASN A 51 14.32 19.66 -8.44
N ASP A 52 13.85 18.63 -7.76
CA ASP A 52 12.92 18.71 -6.65
C ASP A 52 13.64 19.00 -5.30
N GLY A 53 14.98 18.86 -5.27
CA GLY A 53 15.83 19.12 -4.11
C GLY A 53 16.24 17.86 -3.35
N ILE A 54 15.65 16.70 -3.64
CA ILE A 54 16.06 15.39 -3.16
C ILE A 54 17.09 14.86 -4.15
N SER A 55 18.21 14.35 -3.64
CA SER A 55 19.25 13.83 -4.53
C SER A 55 18.92 12.41 -5.00
N ASP A 56 19.28 12.04 -6.23
CA ASP A 56 18.96 10.73 -6.82
C ASP A 56 19.33 9.54 -5.92
N ILE A 57 20.45 9.63 -5.18
CA ILE A 57 20.88 8.58 -4.25
C ILE A 57 19.87 8.34 -3.11
N ASN A 58 19.26 9.42 -2.62
CA ASN A 58 18.20 9.36 -1.62
C ASN A 58 16.90 8.85 -2.22
N GLU A 59 16.75 8.94 -3.54
CA GLU A 59 15.61 8.39 -4.26
C GLU A 59 15.78 6.95 -4.71
N GLY A 60 16.98 6.39 -4.53
CA GLY A 60 17.27 5.00 -4.79
C GLY A 60 18.17 4.74 -5.98
N LEU A 61 18.68 5.79 -6.64
CA LEU A 61 19.74 5.66 -7.62
C LEU A 61 21.00 5.12 -6.94
N CYS A 62 21.54 4.03 -7.48
CA CYS A 62 22.71 3.40 -6.92
C CYS A 62 23.99 4.18 -7.29
N THR A 63 24.78 4.58 -6.29
CA THR A 63 26.00 5.40 -6.49
C THR A 63 27.29 4.61 -6.74
N SER A 64 27.21 3.29 -6.95
CA SER A 64 28.37 2.46 -7.31
C SER A 64 27.96 1.20 -8.07
N PRO A 65 28.72 0.78 -9.11
CA PRO A 65 28.40 -0.44 -9.83
C PRO A 65 28.68 -1.64 -8.93
N LEU A 66 27.62 -2.29 -8.45
CA LEU A 66 27.72 -3.58 -7.79
C LEU A 66 28.19 -4.62 -8.82
N ILE A 67 29.33 -5.26 -8.54
CA ILE A 67 29.97 -6.23 -9.43
C ILE A 67 29.64 -7.64 -8.92
N SER A 68 29.25 -8.54 -9.82
CA SER A 68 29.02 -9.94 -9.49
C SER A 68 30.30 -10.59 -8.96
N SER A 69 30.15 -11.46 -7.96
CA SER A 69 31.26 -12.21 -7.37
C SER A 69 31.04 -13.72 -7.57
N THR A 70 31.38 -14.54 -6.58
CA THR A 70 31.22 -15.99 -6.64
C THR A 70 29.76 -16.37 -6.86
N TRP A 71 29.50 -17.03 -8.00
CA TRP A 71 28.16 -17.49 -8.39
C TRP A 71 27.75 -18.76 -7.66
N THR A 72 26.46 -18.86 -7.32
CA THR A 72 25.86 -20.11 -6.87
C THR A 72 25.43 -20.91 -8.09
N ILE A 73 26.15 -21.99 -8.40
CA ILE A 73 25.97 -22.79 -9.62
C ILE A 73 25.23 -24.09 -9.32
N ASN A 74 24.21 -24.40 -10.13
CA ASN A 74 23.49 -25.66 -10.11
C ASN A 74 23.28 -26.17 -11.56
N GLY A 75 24.26 -26.91 -12.06
CA GLY A 75 24.21 -27.51 -13.39
C GLY A 75 24.11 -26.46 -14.50
N THR A 76 22.98 -26.43 -15.20
CA THR A 76 22.69 -25.49 -16.30
C THR A 76 22.08 -24.17 -15.85
N THR A 77 22.08 -23.91 -14.54
CA THR A 77 21.59 -22.67 -13.93
C THR A 77 22.62 -22.11 -12.95
N ALA A 78 22.64 -20.79 -12.79
CA ALA A 78 23.46 -20.11 -11.80
C ALA A 78 22.72 -18.87 -11.27
N SER A 79 23.09 -18.40 -10.09
CA SER A 79 22.54 -17.16 -9.54
C SER A 79 23.55 -16.37 -8.71
N TYR A 80 23.36 -15.06 -8.67
CA TYR A 80 24.10 -14.14 -7.82
C TYR A 80 23.15 -13.08 -7.25
N ASN A 81 23.21 -12.86 -5.94
CA ASN A 81 22.44 -11.83 -5.25
C ASN A 81 23.34 -10.62 -5.00
N PHE A 82 22.97 -9.46 -5.52
CA PHE A 82 23.75 -8.22 -5.40
C PHE A 82 23.58 -7.54 -4.04
N GLY A 83 22.62 -8.00 -3.22
CA GLY A 83 22.35 -7.46 -1.88
C GLY A 83 21.52 -6.18 -1.87
N ASN A 84 21.03 -5.74 -3.03
CA ASN A 84 20.21 -4.54 -3.23
C ASN A 84 18.79 -4.88 -3.73
N GLY A 85 18.29 -6.07 -3.38
CA GLY A 85 16.99 -6.54 -3.87
C GLY A 85 17.02 -7.21 -5.24
N VAL A 86 18.12 -7.11 -6.00
CA VAL A 86 18.27 -7.75 -7.32
C VAL A 86 19.06 -9.06 -7.22
N ILE A 87 18.51 -10.11 -7.81
CA ILE A 87 19.15 -11.39 -8.06
C ILE A 87 19.27 -11.60 -9.57
N ALA A 88 20.49 -11.79 -10.07
CA ALA A 88 20.69 -12.27 -11.43
C ALA A 88 20.56 -13.81 -11.45
N ARG A 89 19.61 -14.34 -12.22
CA ARG A 89 19.48 -15.78 -12.51
C ARG A 89 19.86 -16.07 -13.95
N VAL A 90 20.87 -16.90 -14.11
CA VAL A 90 21.41 -17.29 -15.42
C VAL A 90 20.99 -18.72 -15.74
N SER A 91 20.49 -18.95 -16.95
CA SER A 91 20.08 -20.27 -17.43
C SER A 91 20.50 -20.52 -18.88
N LYS A 92 20.84 -21.77 -19.21
CA LYS A 92 20.99 -22.22 -20.60
C LYS A 92 19.66 -22.76 -21.11
N LEU A 93 19.02 -22.05 -22.04
CA LEU A 93 17.74 -22.48 -22.61
C LEU A 93 17.91 -23.56 -23.69
N VAL A 94 19.02 -23.49 -24.44
CA VAL A 94 19.42 -24.44 -25.48
C VAL A 94 20.92 -24.67 -25.35
N GLY A 95 21.39 -25.92 -25.38
CA GLY A 95 22.81 -26.29 -25.31
C GLY A 95 23.10 -27.43 -24.34
N THR A 96 24.36 -27.87 -24.28
CA THR A 96 24.85 -28.91 -23.36
C THR A 96 26.02 -28.40 -22.53
N GLY A 97 26.15 -28.85 -21.28
CA GLY A 97 27.28 -28.52 -20.39
C GLY A 97 26.89 -27.55 -19.27
N ASN A 98 27.36 -27.85 -18.06
CA ASN A 98 27.09 -27.06 -16.86
C ASN A 98 27.84 -25.73 -16.88
N PHE A 99 27.38 -24.75 -16.10
CA PHE A 99 28.21 -23.60 -15.74
C PHE A 99 29.36 -24.03 -14.82
N THR A 100 30.43 -23.27 -14.82
CA THR A 100 31.62 -23.47 -13.98
C THR A 100 31.96 -22.19 -13.23
N SER A 101 32.67 -22.33 -12.10
CA SER A 101 33.24 -21.20 -11.40
C SER A 101 34.61 -20.93 -11.99
N GLU A 102 34.81 -19.74 -12.54
CA GLU A 102 36.06 -19.32 -13.15
C GLU A 102 36.56 -18.04 -12.47
N THR A 103 37.71 -17.54 -12.90
CA THR A 103 38.30 -16.30 -12.39
C THR A 103 39.00 -15.60 -13.53
N LEU A 104 38.64 -14.33 -13.74
CA LEU A 104 39.25 -13.51 -14.77
C LEU A 104 40.77 -13.41 -14.57
N ASN A 105 41.52 -13.37 -15.66
CA ASN A 105 42.99 -13.36 -15.61
C ASN A 105 43.52 -12.19 -14.74
N THR A 106 44.52 -12.47 -13.90
CA THR A 106 45.17 -11.50 -13.01
C THR A 106 46.37 -10.78 -13.63
N THR A 107 46.83 -11.25 -14.78
CA THR A 107 48.04 -10.79 -15.47
C THR A 107 47.72 -10.35 -16.90
N ASN A 108 47.97 -9.07 -17.22
CA ASN A 108 47.74 -8.49 -18.55
C ASN A 108 46.27 -8.50 -19.03
N PHE A 109 45.32 -8.43 -18.10
CA PHE A 109 43.88 -8.29 -18.35
C PHE A 109 43.52 -6.91 -18.89
N TRP A 110 42.50 -6.80 -19.76
CA TRP A 110 42.19 -5.54 -20.46
C TRP A 110 41.61 -4.45 -19.54
N THR A 111 40.91 -4.83 -18.47
CA THR A 111 40.38 -3.89 -17.46
C THR A 111 40.95 -4.17 -16.08
N PRO A 112 42.03 -3.47 -15.65
CA PRO A 112 42.75 -3.77 -14.41
C PRO A 112 41.89 -3.85 -13.14
N SER A 113 40.75 -3.14 -13.09
CA SER A 113 39.79 -3.16 -11.97
C SER A 113 39.02 -4.47 -11.82
N LEU A 114 38.94 -5.29 -12.87
CA LEU A 114 38.23 -6.57 -12.90
C LEU A 114 39.18 -7.77 -12.98
N ALA A 115 40.49 -7.52 -13.00
CA ALA A 115 41.50 -8.58 -13.04
C ALA A 115 41.40 -9.43 -11.76
N GLY A 116 41.24 -10.75 -11.92
CA GLY A 116 41.05 -11.66 -10.79
C GLY A 116 39.64 -11.71 -10.20
N SER A 117 38.66 -11.02 -10.79
CA SER A 117 37.27 -11.13 -10.32
C SER A 117 36.71 -12.54 -10.58
N PRO A 118 35.95 -13.12 -9.64
CA PRO A 118 35.21 -14.36 -9.88
C PRO A 118 34.23 -14.20 -11.05
N ALA A 119 34.18 -15.19 -11.94
CA ALA A 119 33.35 -15.15 -13.13
C ALA A 119 32.49 -16.40 -13.26
N LEU A 120 31.35 -16.25 -13.94
CA LEU A 120 30.52 -17.37 -14.36
C LEU A 120 31.05 -17.93 -15.68
N GLY A 121 31.73 -19.07 -15.60
CA GLY A 121 32.22 -19.78 -16.77
C GLY A 121 31.14 -20.60 -17.46
N SER A 122 31.18 -20.62 -18.78
CA SER A 122 30.26 -21.36 -19.61
C SER A 122 30.96 -21.94 -20.84
N LEU A 123 30.79 -23.23 -21.07
CA LEU A 123 30.96 -23.80 -22.41
C LEU A 123 29.65 -23.64 -23.19
N TYR A 124 29.69 -23.04 -24.37
CA TYR A 124 28.53 -22.91 -25.23
C TYR A 124 28.76 -23.65 -26.55
N THR A 125 27.69 -24.13 -27.17
CA THR A 125 27.73 -24.76 -28.51
C THR A 125 27.02 -23.86 -29.52
N TRP A 126 27.25 -24.08 -30.82
CA TRP A 126 26.48 -23.35 -31.83
C TRP A 126 24.98 -23.55 -31.61
N GLU A 127 24.20 -22.49 -31.84
CA GLU A 127 22.74 -22.45 -31.68
C GLU A 127 22.28 -22.56 -30.21
N SER A 128 23.19 -22.39 -29.25
CA SER A 128 22.84 -22.27 -27.82
C SER A 128 22.37 -20.86 -27.45
N ARG A 129 21.73 -20.77 -26.28
CA ARG A 129 21.21 -19.52 -25.71
C ARG A 129 21.43 -19.46 -24.21
N ILE A 130 21.95 -18.32 -23.75
CA ILE A 130 22.02 -17.97 -22.33
C ILE A 130 21.03 -16.84 -22.06
N ILE A 131 20.25 -16.98 -20.98
CA ILE A 131 19.35 -15.94 -20.49
C ILE A 131 19.80 -15.54 -19.09
N ILE A 132 19.90 -14.24 -18.85
CA ILE A 132 20.14 -13.62 -17.55
C ILE A 132 18.86 -12.87 -17.20
N ARG A 133 18.17 -13.28 -16.13
CA ARG A 133 17.00 -12.58 -15.59
C ARG A 133 17.42 -11.80 -14.34
N PHE A 134 16.96 -10.57 -14.22
CA PHE A 134 17.03 -9.79 -13.00
C PHE A 134 15.67 -9.89 -12.31
N GLU A 135 15.68 -10.40 -11.08
CA GLU A 135 14.46 -10.65 -10.33
C GLU A 135 14.71 -10.48 -8.83
N ASN A 136 13.64 -10.27 -8.07
CA ASN A 136 13.71 -10.23 -6.62
C ASN A 136 13.78 -11.65 -6.04
N ALA A 137 13.84 -11.76 -4.70
CA ALA A 137 13.89 -13.04 -4.00
C ALA A 137 12.69 -13.97 -4.34
N SER A 138 11.52 -13.37 -4.63
CA SER A 138 10.28 -14.05 -4.98
C SER A 138 10.19 -14.45 -6.47
N GLY A 139 11.19 -14.09 -7.28
CA GLY A 139 11.24 -14.39 -8.71
C GLY A 139 10.43 -13.44 -9.60
N VAL A 140 10.00 -12.30 -9.06
CA VAL A 140 9.36 -11.23 -9.84
C VAL A 140 10.43 -10.44 -10.59
N PRO A 141 10.27 -10.15 -11.88
CA PRO A 141 11.23 -9.36 -12.65
C PRO A 141 11.49 -7.99 -12.00
N VAL A 142 12.76 -7.60 -11.94
CA VAL A 142 13.19 -6.27 -11.48
C VAL A 142 13.87 -5.57 -12.65
N LEU A 143 13.46 -4.33 -12.92
CA LEU A 143 14.09 -3.50 -13.93
C LEU A 143 15.45 -3.02 -13.41
N VAL A 144 16.47 -3.14 -14.26
CA VAL A 144 17.84 -2.74 -13.98
C VAL A 144 18.26 -1.74 -15.03
N ASP A 145 18.76 -0.58 -14.60
CA ASP A 145 19.20 0.44 -15.54
C ASP A 145 20.60 0.16 -16.10
N LYS A 146 20.70 0.20 -17.43
CA LYS A 146 21.93 0.08 -18.24
C LYS A 146 23.00 -0.88 -17.66
N PRO A 147 22.69 -2.17 -17.44
CA PRO A 147 23.64 -3.11 -16.85
C PRO A 147 24.85 -3.36 -17.77
N VAL A 148 26.00 -3.66 -17.18
CA VAL A 148 27.24 -3.95 -17.92
C VAL A 148 27.55 -5.44 -17.88
N VAL A 149 27.82 -6.01 -19.05
CA VAL A 149 28.27 -7.39 -19.24
C VAL A 149 29.74 -7.38 -19.62
N HIS A 150 30.58 -7.94 -18.75
CA HIS A 150 31.98 -8.20 -19.03
C HIS A 150 32.13 -9.64 -19.50
N VAL A 151 32.83 -9.83 -20.60
CA VAL A 151 33.08 -11.13 -21.22
C VAL A 151 34.57 -11.39 -21.35
N ASP A 152 35.02 -12.59 -20.99
CA ASP A 152 36.33 -13.13 -21.33
C ASP A 152 36.20 -14.43 -22.12
N ARG A 153 37.30 -14.85 -22.74
CA ARG A 153 37.46 -16.11 -23.45
C ARG A 153 36.61 -16.24 -24.70
N LEU A 154 36.21 -15.12 -25.28
CA LEU A 154 35.42 -15.11 -26.50
C LEU A 154 36.32 -15.49 -27.68
N GLY A 155 36.19 -16.70 -28.23
CA GLY A 155 37.07 -17.21 -29.30
C GLY A 155 38.18 -18.11 -28.73
N GLY A 156 38.59 -19.15 -29.48
CA GLY A 156 39.46 -20.18 -28.91
C GLY A 156 39.96 -21.30 -29.84
N ASN A 157 40.62 -22.30 -29.23
CA ASN A 157 41.17 -23.49 -29.89
C ASN A 157 40.20 -24.68 -29.82
N PHE A 158 39.64 -25.11 -30.96
CA PHE A 158 38.92 -26.38 -31.05
C PHE A 158 39.87 -27.52 -31.47
N SER A 159 39.93 -28.58 -30.66
CA SER A 159 40.76 -29.78 -30.91
C SER A 159 40.23 -30.71 -32.02
N GLY A 160 39.33 -30.23 -32.88
CA GLY A 160 38.78 -30.97 -34.01
C GLY A 160 39.66 -30.88 -35.25
N THR A 161 40.05 -32.02 -35.80
CA THR A 161 40.81 -32.14 -37.05
C THR A 161 40.07 -31.49 -38.22
N PHE A 162 40.48 -30.29 -38.65
CA PHE A 162 39.93 -29.64 -39.86
C PHE A 162 40.86 -29.85 -41.06
N GLY A 163 40.40 -30.66 -42.02
CA GLY A 163 41.06 -30.87 -43.31
C GLY A 163 42.09 -32.00 -43.33
N PRO A 164 42.60 -32.37 -44.54
CA PRO A 164 43.44 -33.55 -44.76
C PRO A 164 44.85 -33.48 -44.12
N THR A 165 45.22 -32.36 -43.48
CA THR A 165 46.58 -32.12 -42.94
C THR A 165 46.65 -32.03 -41.40
N GLY A 166 45.54 -32.20 -40.68
CA GLY A 166 45.57 -32.36 -39.21
C GLY A 166 46.09 -31.16 -38.39
N THR A 167 45.87 -29.92 -38.85
CA THR A 167 46.35 -28.71 -38.16
C THR A 167 45.20 -28.01 -37.42
N ALA A 168 45.38 -27.70 -36.13
CA ALA A 168 44.41 -26.92 -35.34
C ALA A 168 44.29 -25.48 -35.86
N ARG A 169 43.07 -24.92 -35.86
CA ARG A 169 42.75 -23.57 -36.32
C ARG A 169 41.99 -22.82 -35.23
N ALA A 170 42.24 -21.52 -35.08
CA ALA A 170 41.46 -20.66 -34.21
C ALA A 170 40.02 -20.57 -34.73
N VAL A 171 39.06 -20.73 -33.83
CA VAL A 171 37.63 -20.56 -34.10
C VAL A 171 37.15 -19.27 -33.46
N SER A 172 36.41 -18.47 -34.24
CA SER A 172 35.77 -17.25 -33.73
C SER A 172 34.39 -17.58 -33.17
N ALA A 173 34.13 -16.99 -32.03
CA ALA A 173 32.87 -16.98 -31.31
C ALA A 173 32.05 -15.74 -31.67
N LEU A 174 30.79 -15.90 -32.09
CA LEU A 174 29.87 -14.77 -32.28
C LEU A 174 28.78 -14.80 -31.21
N ILE A 175 28.69 -13.75 -30.41
CA ILE A 175 27.55 -13.46 -29.54
C ILE A 175 26.62 -12.50 -30.27
N THR A 176 25.33 -12.76 -30.24
CA THR A 176 24.28 -11.84 -30.68
C THR A 176 23.36 -11.53 -29.51
N LEU A 177 23.15 -10.25 -29.24
CA LEU A 177 22.19 -9.76 -28.29
C LEU A 177 20.78 -9.82 -28.91
N ALA A 178 19.85 -10.48 -28.23
CA ALA A 178 18.50 -10.71 -28.76
C ALA A 178 17.48 -9.65 -28.31
N ASN A 179 16.21 -9.85 -28.66
CA ASN A 179 15.06 -9.03 -28.24
C ASN A 179 15.12 -7.54 -28.60
N GLY A 180 15.92 -7.16 -29.59
CA GLY A 180 16.07 -5.76 -30.01
C GLY A 180 16.85 -4.90 -29.02
N LEU A 181 17.54 -5.53 -28.05
CA LEU A 181 18.46 -4.83 -27.16
C LEU A 181 19.73 -4.41 -27.92
N THR A 182 20.35 -3.33 -27.46
CA THR A 182 21.63 -2.84 -27.96
C THR A 182 22.63 -2.64 -26.83
N TRP A 183 23.91 -2.72 -27.15
CA TRP A 183 24.99 -2.38 -26.24
C TRP A 183 26.00 -1.40 -26.85
N THR A 184 26.77 -0.77 -25.98
CA THR A 184 27.92 0.07 -26.32
C THR A 184 29.19 -0.56 -25.74
N GLU A 185 30.24 -0.66 -26.55
CA GLU A 185 31.54 -1.12 -26.07
C GLU A 185 32.19 -0.07 -25.17
N LEU A 186 32.51 -0.45 -23.94
CA LEU A 186 33.25 0.39 -23.01
C LEU A 186 34.77 0.18 -23.13
N SER A 187 35.19 -1.07 -23.36
CA SER A 187 36.61 -1.47 -23.44
C SER A 187 36.74 -2.89 -23.99
N GLY A 188 37.88 -3.24 -24.57
CA GLY A 188 38.19 -4.62 -24.95
C GLY A 188 39.62 -4.83 -25.42
N THR A 189 39.97 -6.08 -25.71
CA THR A 189 41.21 -6.46 -26.40
C THR A 189 41.18 -6.00 -27.87
N ASN A 190 42.33 -5.93 -28.53
CA ASN A 190 42.44 -5.39 -29.90
C ASN A 190 41.66 -6.21 -30.96
N ASP A 191 41.39 -7.47 -30.66
CA ASP A 191 40.66 -8.43 -31.48
C ASP A 191 39.19 -8.59 -31.04
N PHE A 192 38.77 -7.95 -29.94
CA PHE A 192 37.39 -7.85 -29.50
C PHE A 192 36.64 -6.89 -30.41
N ASN A 193 35.80 -7.42 -31.27
CA ASN A 193 35.11 -6.64 -32.29
C ASN A 193 33.61 -6.63 -32.03
N THR A 194 33.08 -5.42 -31.89
CA THR A 194 31.70 -5.21 -31.49
C THR A 194 30.92 -4.43 -32.55
N THR A 195 29.62 -4.64 -32.54
CA THR A 195 28.59 -3.78 -33.14
C THR A 195 27.53 -3.54 -32.06
N ALA A 196 26.51 -2.74 -32.34
CA ALA A 196 25.43 -2.48 -31.39
C ALA A 196 24.71 -3.74 -30.87
N THR A 197 24.80 -4.89 -31.57
CA THR A 197 24.08 -6.12 -31.19
C THR A 197 24.94 -7.39 -31.25
N THR A 198 26.22 -7.29 -31.63
CA THR A 198 27.09 -8.47 -31.74
C THR A 198 28.49 -8.20 -31.22
N ALA A 199 29.12 -9.23 -30.67
CA ALA A 199 30.50 -9.23 -30.21
C ALA A 199 31.18 -10.52 -30.67
N LYS A 200 32.41 -10.42 -31.16
CA LYS A 200 33.18 -11.57 -31.64
C LYS A 200 34.68 -11.37 -31.52
N ASP A 201 35.40 -12.48 -31.56
CA ASP A 201 36.83 -12.50 -31.86
C ASP A 201 37.08 -12.41 -33.38
N ASN A 202 37.98 -11.54 -33.81
CA ASN A 202 38.40 -11.39 -35.21
C ASN A 202 39.53 -12.35 -35.66
N GLY A 203 40.02 -13.25 -34.79
CA GLY A 203 41.13 -14.18 -35.06
C GLY A 203 40.85 -15.43 -35.91
N ALA A 204 39.63 -15.55 -36.46
CA ALA A 204 39.17 -16.72 -37.20
C ALA A 204 40.10 -17.12 -38.37
N GLY A 205 40.54 -18.40 -38.39
CA GLY A 205 41.20 -18.99 -39.56
C GLY A 205 42.72 -18.87 -39.61
N SER A 206 43.36 -18.20 -38.64
CA SER A 206 44.81 -18.23 -38.46
C SER A 206 45.31 -19.61 -38.00
N THR A 207 46.53 -19.99 -38.36
CA THR A 207 47.19 -21.20 -37.82
C THR A 207 47.53 -20.98 -36.36
N VAL A 208 47.03 -21.84 -35.48
CA VAL A 208 47.21 -21.73 -34.03
C VAL A 208 48.70 -21.83 -33.67
N ALA A 209 49.22 -20.85 -32.94
CA ALA A 209 50.54 -20.95 -32.34
C ALA A 209 50.56 -22.09 -31.30
N THR A 210 51.70 -22.74 -31.07
CA THR A 210 51.83 -23.91 -30.16
C THR A 210 51.56 -23.61 -28.68
N ASN A 211 51.16 -22.38 -28.33
CA ASN A 211 51.17 -21.81 -26.98
C ASN A 211 49.83 -21.12 -26.62
N PHE A 212 48.69 -21.73 -26.97
CA PHE A 212 47.36 -21.18 -26.67
C PHE A 212 47.17 -20.90 -25.16
N LEU A 213 46.73 -19.70 -24.81
CA LEU A 213 46.23 -19.35 -23.48
C LEU A 213 44.70 -19.30 -23.53
N ALA A 214 44.05 -19.87 -22.51
CA ALA A 214 42.58 -19.95 -22.45
C ALA A 214 41.90 -18.60 -22.18
N GLU A 215 42.62 -17.66 -21.56
CA GLU A 215 42.19 -16.31 -21.18
C GLU A 215 42.70 -15.26 -22.17
N SER A 216 41.91 -14.20 -22.41
CA SER A 216 42.35 -13.09 -23.25
C SER A 216 43.44 -12.24 -22.56
N ASN A 217 44.20 -11.49 -23.36
CA ASN A 217 45.25 -10.61 -22.86
C ASN A 217 45.34 -9.32 -23.70
N THR A 218 45.96 -8.28 -23.12
CA THR A 218 46.12 -6.93 -23.72
C THR A 218 47.02 -6.85 -24.96
N GLY A 219 47.59 -7.96 -25.44
CA GLY A 219 48.48 -7.98 -26.59
C GLY A 219 47.77 -7.77 -27.94
N PRO A 220 48.50 -7.41 -29.01
CA PRO A 220 47.99 -7.45 -30.37
C PRO A 220 48.00 -8.90 -30.87
N ASP A 221 47.11 -9.73 -30.32
CA ASP A 221 47.10 -11.16 -30.60
C ASP A 221 45.78 -11.60 -31.24
N ASN A 222 45.78 -11.64 -32.57
CA ASN A 222 44.62 -12.01 -33.38
C ASN A 222 44.44 -13.53 -33.54
N THR A 223 44.86 -14.35 -32.57
CA THR A 223 44.84 -15.82 -32.72
C THR A 223 44.37 -16.62 -31.48
N HIS A 224 44.00 -15.95 -30.38
CA HIS A 224 43.66 -16.61 -29.11
C HIS A 224 42.18 -16.46 -28.74
N ALA A 225 41.89 -15.61 -27.76
CA ALA A 225 40.60 -15.32 -27.19
C ALA A 225 40.51 -13.82 -26.95
N ALA A 226 39.32 -13.26 -27.17
CA ALA A 226 39.01 -11.86 -26.98
C ALA A 226 38.23 -11.64 -25.68
N GLY A 227 38.34 -10.43 -25.13
CA GLY A 227 37.62 -10.04 -23.92
C GLY A 227 37.27 -8.56 -23.94
N GLY A 228 36.17 -8.20 -23.27
CA GLY A 228 35.69 -6.82 -23.27
C GLY A 228 34.51 -6.57 -22.33
N SER A 229 34.08 -5.32 -22.29
CA SER A 229 33.00 -4.79 -21.45
C SER A 229 31.95 -4.12 -22.34
N LEU A 230 30.70 -4.52 -22.20
CA LEU A 230 29.57 -4.07 -23.02
C LEU A 230 28.47 -3.55 -22.09
N GLN A 231 28.10 -2.27 -22.22
CA GLN A 231 26.96 -1.68 -21.50
C GLN A 231 25.69 -1.88 -22.30
N ILE A 232 24.65 -2.48 -21.71
CA ILE A 232 23.31 -2.49 -22.29
C ILE A 232 22.76 -1.06 -22.26
N ASN A 233 22.20 -0.59 -23.38
CA ASN A 233 21.75 0.81 -23.49
C ASN A 233 20.34 1.04 -22.94
N GLN A 234 19.64 -0.01 -22.51
CA GLN A 234 18.23 0.02 -22.12
C GLN A 234 18.06 -0.45 -20.68
N THR A 235 17.06 0.08 -20.00
CA THR A 235 16.55 -0.46 -18.74
C THR A 235 15.84 -1.78 -19.00
N ILE A 236 16.25 -2.85 -18.32
CA ILE A 236 15.83 -4.20 -18.64
C ILE A 236 15.71 -5.09 -17.39
N SER A 237 14.86 -6.11 -17.47
CA SER A 237 14.83 -7.22 -16.51
C SER A 237 15.41 -8.53 -17.07
N GLU A 238 15.83 -8.54 -18.35
CA GLU A 238 16.37 -9.74 -19.00
C GLU A 238 17.42 -9.40 -20.07
N ILE A 239 18.55 -10.12 -20.06
CA ILE A 239 19.52 -10.18 -21.15
C ILE A 239 19.43 -11.57 -21.79
N THR A 240 19.27 -11.62 -23.12
CA THR A 240 19.36 -12.86 -23.89
C THR A 240 20.56 -12.81 -24.83
N LEU A 241 21.49 -13.75 -24.65
CA LEU A 241 22.67 -13.95 -25.48
C LEU A 241 22.49 -15.19 -26.35
N ASP A 242 22.46 -14.98 -27.67
CA ASP A 242 22.41 -16.02 -28.69
C ASP A 242 23.80 -16.31 -29.26
N PHE A 243 24.10 -17.59 -29.47
CA PHE A 243 25.36 -18.05 -30.04
C PHE A 243 25.13 -18.67 -31.44
N PRO A 244 24.85 -17.84 -32.47
CA PRO A 244 24.52 -18.34 -33.79
C PRO A 244 25.68 -19.09 -34.45
N ARG A 245 25.34 -20.00 -35.35
CA ARG A 245 26.34 -20.70 -36.16
C ARG A 245 26.98 -19.75 -37.18
N ALA A 246 28.30 -19.64 -37.17
CA ALA A 246 29.03 -18.93 -38.21
C ALA A 246 28.87 -19.63 -39.58
N THR A 247 28.50 -18.87 -40.62
CA THR A 247 28.20 -19.38 -41.97
C THR A 247 29.46 -19.75 -42.79
N ALA A 248 30.67 -19.49 -42.28
CA ALA A 248 31.92 -19.79 -42.96
C ALA A 248 32.78 -20.80 -42.16
N ASN A 249 32.93 -22.01 -42.70
CA ASN A 249 33.97 -23.00 -42.35
C ASN A 249 34.01 -23.57 -40.92
N VAL A 250 32.87 -23.97 -40.34
CA VAL A 250 32.85 -24.86 -39.16
C VAL A 250 31.97 -26.09 -39.40
N GLY A 251 32.59 -27.26 -39.26
CA GLY A 251 31.94 -28.57 -39.25
C GLY A 251 30.88 -28.68 -38.17
N ASN A 252 29.99 -29.67 -38.28
CA ASN A 252 28.76 -29.83 -37.49
C ASN A 252 28.94 -30.03 -35.96
N ALA A 253 30.15 -29.97 -35.42
CA ALA A 253 30.42 -30.09 -33.98
C ALA A 253 31.42 -29.00 -33.57
N GLY A 254 30.97 -28.03 -32.78
CA GLY A 254 31.82 -26.97 -32.25
C GLY A 254 31.13 -26.16 -31.15
N GLY A 255 31.96 -25.62 -30.26
CA GLY A 255 31.60 -24.81 -29.10
C GLY A 255 32.85 -24.15 -28.53
N ASP A 256 32.67 -23.16 -27.65
CA ASP A 256 33.76 -22.37 -27.06
C ASP A 256 33.49 -22.02 -25.59
N GLY A 257 34.50 -21.46 -24.92
CA GLY A 257 34.39 -20.89 -23.58
C GLY A 257 33.81 -19.48 -23.58
N LEU A 258 33.24 -19.06 -22.46
CA LEU A 258 32.80 -17.70 -22.18
C LEU A 258 32.76 -17.53 -20.67
N ASP A 259 33.44 -16.51 -20.16
CA ASP A 259 33.37 -16.14 -18.76
C ASP A 259 32.64 -14.80 -18.63
N ILE A 260 31.66 -14.72 -17.72
CA ILE A 260 30.80 -13.56 -17.55
C ILE A 260 30.96 -12.96 -16.16
N VAL A 261 31.14 -11.64 -16.11
CA VAL A 261 30.97 -10.83 -14.91
C VAL A 261 29.93 -9.76 -15.22
N LEU A 262 28.98 -9.57 -14.30
CA LEU A 262 27.98 -8.50 -14.40
C LEU A 262 28.39 -7.35 -13.49
N SER A 263 28.18 -6.12 -13.94
CA SER A 263 28.28 -4.95 -13.09
C SER A 263 27.21 -3.91 -13.44
N ASN A 264 27.13 -2.83 -12.65
CA ASN A 264 26.10 -1.80 -12.79
C ASN A 264 24.67 -2.38 -12.67
N ILE A 265 24.47 -3.28 -11.71
CA ILE A 265 23.15 -3.89 -11.46
C ILE A 265 22.42 -3.06 -10.41
N CYS A 266 21.73 -2.04 -10.89
CA CYS A 266 21.04 -1.03 -10.10
C CYS A 266 19.53 -1.13 -10.38
N PRO A 267 18.69 -1.48 -9.39
CA PRO A 267 17.25 -1.49 -9.60
C PRO A 267 16.76 -0.08 -9.92
N VAL A 268 15.79 0.01 -10.82
CA VAL A 268 14.98 1.22 -10.97
C VAL A 268 13.89 1.17 -9.91
N ILE A 269 13.81 2.21 -9.09
CA ILE A 269 12.70 2.42 -8.15
C ILE A 269 11.70 3.33 -8.84
N ASP A 270 10.44 2.93 -8.78
CA ASP A 270 9.25 3.53 -9.38
C ASP A 270 8.15 3.23 -8.36
N THR A 271 7.96 4.16 -7.43
CA THR A 271 7.20 3.94 -6.19
C THR A 271 5.69 3.89 -6.46
N ASP A 272 5.18 4.78 -7.31
CA ASP A 272 3.77 4.82 -7.71
C ASP A 272 3.42 3.90 -8.90
N GLY A 273 4.43 3.35 -9.59
CA GLY A 273 4.25 2.40 -10.69
C GLY A 273 3.79 3.03 -11.99
N ASP A 274 3.93 4.33 -12.18
CA ASP A 274 3.51 5.03 -13.39
C ASP A 274 4.49 4.87 -14.57
N GLY A 275 5.70 4.38 -14.28
CA GLY A 275 6.76 4.08 -15.25
C GLY A 275 7.84 5.16 -15.36
N ILE A 276 7.76 6.23 -14.58
CA ILE A 276 8.85 7.16 -14.27
C ILE A 276 9.59 6.61 -13.05
N ALA A 277 10.90 6.83 -12.99
CA ALA A 277 11.67 6.38 -11.85
C ALA A 277 11.72 7.53 -10.84
N ASP A 278 11.74 7.24 -9.54
CA ASP A 278 11.59 8.28 -8.50
C ASP A 278 12.52 9.50 -8.70
N HIS A 279 13.81 9.31 -8.97
CA HIS A 279 14.78 10.39 -9.30
C HIS A 279 14.54 11.17 -10.62
N PHE A 280 13.42 10.90 -11.29
CA PHE A 280 12.94 11.61 -12.47
C PHE A 280 11.49 12.07 -12.27
N ASP A 281 10.93 11.87 -11.08
CA ASP A 281 9.53 12.06 -10.79
C ASP A 281 9.35 13.23 -9.82
N LEU A 282 8.31 14.03 -10.02
CA LEU A 282 8.04 15.15 -9.12
C LEU A 282 7.04 14.81 -8.01
N ASP A 283 6.49 13.59 -8.05
CA ASP A 283 5.50 13.05 -7.12
C ASP A 283 5.68 11.53 -7.11
N SER A 284 6.79 11.07 -6.53
CA SER A 284 7.24 9.67 -6.63
C SER A 284 6.21 8.67 -6.07
N ASP A 285 5.34 9.08 -5.14
CA ASP A 285 4.28 8.24 -4.61
C ASP A 285 2.90 8.47 -5.22
N GLY A 286 2.72 9.55 -5.98
CA GLY A 286 1.54 9.81 -6.78
C GLY A 286 0.32 10.21 -5.97
N ASP A 287 0.53 10.85 -4.82
CA ASP A 287 -0.52 11.33 -3.92
C ASP A 287 -0.94 12.78 -4.21
N GLY A 288 -0.27 13.46 -5.14
CA GLY A 288 -0.59 14.83 -5.56
C GLY A 288 0.17 15.89 -4.79
N CYS A 289 1.01 15.49 -3.84
CA CYS A 289 1.96 16.36 -3.19
C CYS A 289 3.32 16.31 -3.92
N PRO A 290 3.90 17.47 -4.28
CA PRO A 290 5.22 17.47 -4.89
C PRO A 290 6.30 16.97 -3.92
N ASP A 291 7.19 16.10 -4.40
CA ASP A 291 8.32 15.52 -3.65
C ASP A 291 9.16 16.62 -2.96
N ALA A 292 9.36 17.73 -3.67
CA ALA A 292 10.03 18.92 -3.17
C ALA A 292 9.46 19.46 -1.85
N THR A 293 8.13 19.38 -1.65
CA THR A 293 7.45 19.85 -0.42
C THR A 293 7.38 18.80 0.67
N GLU A 294 7.36 17.54 0.28
CA GLU A 294 7.30 16.39 1.18
C GLU A 294 8.66 15.99 1.73
N GLY A 295 9.72 16.37 1.02
CA GLY A 295 11.08 16.24 1.51
C GLY A 295 11.33 17.05 2.78
N SER A 296 12.40 16.69 3.47
CA SER A 296 12.72 17.24 4.80
C SER A 296 13.18 18.71 4.81
N GLY A 297 13.22 19.39 3.67
CA GLY A 297 13.66 20.79 3.55
C GLY A 297 12.62 21.81 4.05
N GLY A 298 11.36 21.39 4.23
CA GLY A 298 10.28 22.26 4.70
C GLY A 298 9.90 23.35 3.68
N PHE A 299 10.05 23.03 2.40
CA PHE A 299 9.57 23.88 1.32
C PHE A 299 8.05 23.91 1.32
N THR A 300 7.50 25.00 0.79
CA THR A 300 6.06 25.19 0.63
C THR A 300 5.79 25.50 -0.83
N ASN A 301 4.52 25.50 -1.24
CA ASN A 301 4.09 25.88 -2.59
C ASN A 301 4.61 27.26 -3.06
N SER A 302 5.04 28.13 -2.14
CA SER A 302 5.67 29.41 -2.47
C SER A 302 7.11 29.32 -3.00
N ALA A 303 7.81 28.22 -2.72
CA ALA A 303 9.15 27.94 -3.21
C ALA A 303 9.15 27.27 -4.59
N LEU A 304 8.04 26.63 -4.95
CA LEU A 304 7.91 25.86 -6.17
C LEU A 304 7.75 26.75 -7.41
N VAL A 305 8.30 26.28 -8.52
CA VAL A 305 8.15 26.88 -9.85
C VAL A 305 7.68 25.82 -10.83
N VAL A 306 7.11 26.26 -11.96
CA VAL A 306 6.73 25.33 -13.05
C VAL A 306 7.99 24.67 -13.59
N SER A 307 8.00 23.34 -13.56
CA SER A 307 9.09 22.51 -14.04
C SER A 307 9.07 22.35 -15.56
N SER A 308 10.22 21.97 -16.12
CA SER A 308 10.38 21.50 -17.51
C SER A 308 9.72 20.14 -17.72
N ILE A 309 9.62 19.35 -16.65
CA ILE A 309 9.16 17.96 -16.68
C ILE A 309 7.73 17.88 -16.15
N ASN A 310 7.02 16.85 -16.59
CA ASN A 310 5.77 16.44 -15.95
C ASN A 310 6.14 15.23 -15.09
N GLY A 311 6.01 15.35 -13.77
CA GLY A 311 6.19 14.28 -12.79
C GLY A 311 4.98 13.37 -12.79
N GLY A 312 4.91 12.53 -13.82
CA GLY A 312 4.22 11.26 -13.69
C GLY A 312 2.72 11.29 -13.39
N ASN A 313 2.28 10.34 -12.55
CA ASN A 313 0.92 10.02 -12.13
C ASN A 313 -0.01 9.46 -13.22
N THR A 314 0.54 8.75 -14.20
CA THR A 314 -0.30 8.09 -15.22
C THR A 314 0.25 6.74 -15.64
N GLY A 315 -0.61 5.73 -15.76
CA GLY A 315 -0.15 4.44 -16.24
C GLY A 315 -1.16 3.32 -16.06
N ALA A 316 -0.87 2.18 -16.67
CA ALA A 316 -1.66 0.97 -16.43
C ALA A 316 -1.27 0.26 -15.11
N THR A 317 -0.12 0.62 -14.55
CA THR A 317 0.45 0.10 -13.31
C THR A 317 0.50 1.14 -12.19
N TYR A 318 0.07 2.38 -12.49
CA TYR A 318 -0.06 3.47 -11.54
C TYR A 318 -0.96 3.06 -10.38
N ASN A 319 -0.49 3.31 -9.16
CA ASN A 319 -1.12 2.89 -7.92
C ASN A 319 -1.51 4.06 -6.99
N GLY A 320 -1.19 5.31 -7.39
CA GLY A 320 -1.69 6.54 -6.77
C GLY A 320 -3.08 6.95 -7.28
N TYR A 321 -3.51 8.16 -6.91
CA TYR A 321 -4.84 8.70 -7.27
C TYR A 321 -4.81 10.14 -7.81
N ALA A 322 -3.66 10.80 -7.83
CA ALA A 322 -3.51 12.19 -8.20
C ALA A 322 -3.34 12.45 -9.71
N SER A 323 -3.44 13.72 -10.07
CA SER A 323 -3.06 14.21 -11.41
C SER A 323 -1.55 14.49 -11.48
N PRO A 324 -0.94 14.51 -12.67
CA PRO A 324 0.49 14.80 -12.84
C PRO A 324 0.92 16.11 -12.18
N ILE A 325 1.99 16.05 -11.40
CA ILE A 325 2.65 17.22 -10.84
C ILE A 325 3.62 17.82 -11.86
N ASN A 326 3.70 19.15 -11.91
CA ASN A 326 4.56 19.86 -12.88
C ASN A 326 5.35 21.00 -12.23
N VAL A 327 5.70 20.85 -10.96
CA VAL A 327 6.40 21.86 -10.18
C VAL A 327 7.58 21.27 -9.41
N ASN A 328 8.68 22.01 -9.33
CA ASN A 328 9.90 21.65 -8.61
C ASN A 328 10.57 22.90 -8.01
N LEU A 329 11.82 22.80 -7.52
CA LEU A 329 12.55 23.95 -6.93
C LEU A 329 13.26 24.83 -7.96
N GLY A 330 13.26 24.41 -9.23
CA GLY A 330 13.70 25.16 -10.39
C GLY A 330 15.18 25.10 -10.69
N ASN A 331 15.51 25.40 -11.94
CA ASN A 331 16.80 25.13 -12.60
C ASN A 331 17.97 26.05 -12.18
N THR A 332 17.88 26.75 -11.03
CA THR A 332 19.04 27.50 -10.51
C THR A 332 19.80 26.63 -9.53
N VAL A 333 20.77 25.90 -10.06
CA VAL A 333 21.45 24.79 -9.37
C VAL A 333 22.90 25.09 -9.00
N ASP A 334 23.45 24.27 -8.11
CA ASP A 334 24.86 24.29 -7.78
C ASP A 334 25.72 23.49 -8.79
N ALA A 335 27.00 23.27 -8.48
CA ALA A 335 27.92 22.61 -9.42
C ALA A 335 27.62 21.11 -9.62
N ASN A 336 26.76 20.52 -8.79
CA ASN A 336 26.36 19.13 -8.85
C ASN A 336 24.88 18.97 -9.25
N GLY A 337 24.23 19.99 -9.80
CA GLY A 337 22.84 19.90 -10.28
C GLY A 337 21.74 20.05 -9.21
N ILE A 338 22.10 20.15 -7.92
CA ILE A 338 21.11 20.36 -6.86
C ILE A 338 20.59 21.83 -6.85
N PRO A 339 19.28 22.09 -6.73
CA PRO A 339 18.71 23.42 -6.54
C PRO A 339 19.42 24.23 -5.45
N THR A 340 19.86 25.44 -5.78
CA THR A 340 20.57 26.31 -4.81
C THR A 340 19.72 26.69 -3.61
N ILE A 341 18.39 26.69 -3.74
CA ILE A 341 17.45 26.93 -2.64
C ILE A 341 17.42 25.77 -1.63
N ALA A 342 17.74 24.55 -2.08
CA ALA A 342 17.92 23.36 -1.24
C ALA A 342 19.27 23.32 -0.51
N ASN A 343 20.22 24.19 -0.86
CA ASN A 343 21.50 24.39 -0.15
C ASN A 343 22.25 23.07 0.12
N GLY A 344 22.42 22.24 -0.92
CA GLY A 344 23.07 20.93 -0.85
C GLY A 344 22.11 19.75 -0.72
N GLY A 345 20.80 20.00 -0.86
CA GLY A 345 19.75 18.99 -0.99
C GLY A 345 18.98 18.75 0.30
N GLN A 346 17.91 17.97 0.18
CA GLN A 346 17.08 17.51 1.28
C GLN A 346 17.03 15.98 1.35
N ASN A 347 16.70 15.44 2.53
CA ASN A 347 16.38 14.01 2.64
C ASN A 347 14.93 13.76 2.21
N VAL A 348 14.66 12.52 1.81
CA VAL A 348 13.40 12.04 1.23
C VAL A 348 12.10 12.48 1.93
N GLY A 349 12.06 12.59 3.26
CA GLY A 349 10.83 12.99 3.95
C GLY A 349 9.68 12.00 3.70
N SER A 350 8.50 12.49 3.31
CA SER A 350 7.32 11.67 2.97
C SER A 350 7.15 11.36 1.48
N SER A 351 7.95 11.94 0.57
CA SER A 351 7.85 11.84 -0.93
C SER A 351 7.76 10.44 -1.55
N LYS A 352 7.86 9.35 -0.78
CA LYS A 352 7.75 7.97 -1.29
C LYS A 352 6.66 7.19 -0.56
N ILE A 353 5.75 7.89 0.10
CA ILE A 353 4.75 7.36 0.99
C ILE A 353 3.44 8.09 0.74
N ILE A 354 2.61 7.47 -0.10
CA ILE A 354 1.24 7.88 -0.37
C ILE A 354 0.53 8.31 0.92
N SER A 355 0.26 9.60 1.03
CA SER A 355 -0.60 10.16 2.05
C SER A 355 -2.05 9.72 1.81
N PRO A 356 -2.89 9.58 2.84
CA PRO A 356 -4.32 9.40 2.61
C PRO A 356 -4.89 10.63 1.89
N ASP A 357 -5.81 10.41 0.97
CA ASP A 357 -6.74 11.41 0.44
C ASP A 357 -8.10 11.09 1.07
N ILE A 358 -8.49 11.87 2.08
CA ILE A 358 -9.69 11.58 2.88
C ILE A 358 -10.94 12.14 2.19
N ASP A 359 -10.83 13.26 1.48
CA ASP A 359 -11.97 13.92 0.84
C ASP A 359 -12.18 13.51 -0.64
N GLY A 360 -11.22 12.78 -1.21
CA GLY A 360 -11.29 12.24 -2.57
C GLY A 360 -11.03 13.29 -3.65
N ASP A 361 -10.41 14.42 -3.32
CA ASP A 361 -10.13 15.51 -4.26
C ASP A 361 -8.89 15.26 -5.14
N GLY A 362 -8.12 14.22 -4.83
CA GLY A 362 -6.91 13.81 -5.53
C GLY A 362 -5.63 14.46 -5.01
N LEU A 363 -5.64 15.06 -3.82
CA LEU A 363 -4.47 15.58 -3.11
C LEU A 363 -4.29 14.87 -1.75
N GLY A 364 -3.06 14.47 -1.47
CA GLY A 364 -2.69 13.93 -0.18
C GLY A 364 -2.87 14.96 0.94
N ASN A 365 -3.40 14.51 2.09
CA ASN A 365 -3.62 15.36 3.27
C ASN A 365 -2.33 16.03 3.81
N THR A 366 -1.16 15.54 3.41
CA THR A 366 0.15 16.11 3.77
C THR A 366 0.36 17.48 3.16
N CYS A 367 -0.22 17.75 1.98
CA CYS A 367 -0.16 19.03 1.29
C CYS A 367 -1.53 19.70 1.08
N ASP A 368 -2.64 19.05 1.44
CA ASP A 368 -3.94 19.70 1.49
C ASP A 368 -4.08 20.64 2.71
N ILE A 369 -3.98 21.94 2.42
CA ILE A 369 -4.13 23.02 3.41
C ILE A 369 -5.55 23.59 3.44
N VAL A 370 -6.44 23.12 2.57
CA VAL A 370 -7.84 23.52 2.52
C VAL A 370 -8.68 22.28 2.76
N ASP A 371 -8.78 21.89 4.03
CA ASP A 371 -9.64 20.79 4.48
C ASP A 371 -11.08 21.02 3.98
N ASN A 372 -11.40 20.39 2.86
CA ASN A 372 -12.66 20.55 2.14
C ASN A 372 -13.63 19.40 2.43
N ARG A 373 -13.28 18.54 3.41
CA ARG A 373 -14.17 17.53 3.96
C ARG A 373 -15.54 18.15 4.30
N PRO A 374 -16.64 17.42 4.06
CA PRO A 374 -17.97 17.86 4.45
C PRO A 374 -18.04 18.32 5.92
N ASP A 375 -18.84 19.36 6.14
CA ASP A 375 -19.15 20.02 7.42
C ASP A 375 -20.62 20.43 7.28
N THR A 376 -21.51 19.51 7.64
CA THR A 376 -22.94 19.53 7.30
C THR A 376 -23.64 20.70 7.99
N ASP A 377 -23.36 20.90 9.28
CA ASP A 377 -23.98 21.95 10.07
C ASP A 377 -23.20 23.28 10.10
N GLY A 378 -21.94 23.27 9.68
CA GLY A 378 -21.09 24.45 9.54
C GLY A 378 -20.47 24.94 10.84
N ASP A 379 -20.34 24.08 11.86
CA ASP A 379 -19.77 24.46 13.16
C ASP A 379 -18.22 24.47 13.17
N GLY A 380 -17.60 23.90 12.13
CA GLY A 380 -16.17 23.82 11.91
C GLY A 380 -15.52 22.52 12.39
N ILE A 381 -16.30 21.56 12.88
CA ILE A 381 -15.95 20.15 13.00
C ILE A 381 -16.40 19.45 11.71
N LYS A 382 -15.62 18.49 11.22
CA LYS A 382 -15.91 17.81 9.94
C LYS A 382 -16.74 16.58 10.21
N ASP A 383 -17.65 16.23 9.31
CA ASP A 383 -18.57 15.09 9.46
C ASP A 383 -17.90 13.73 9.76
N ASP A 384 -16.60 13.58 9.50
CA ASP A 384 -15.86 12.35 9.84
C ASP A 384 -15.22 12.37 11.24
N ASP A 385 -15.14 13.54 11.84
CA ASP A 385 -14.67 13.83 13.21
C ASP A 385 -15.84 14.23 14.15
N ASP A 386 -16.98 14.62 13.59
CA ASP A 386 -18.24 14.93 14.27
C ASP A 386 -18.93 13.64 14.74
N ILE A 387 -19.77 13.72 15.76
CA ILE A 387 -20.55 12.58 16.28
C ILE A 387 -22.08 12.79 16.16
N ASP A 388 -22.49 13.95 15.66
CA ASP A 388 -23.85 14.48 15.48
C ASP A 388 -23.81 15.48 14.29
N ASP A 389 -23.63 15.00 13.05
CA ASP A 389 -23.26 15.84 11.87
C ASP A 389 -24.27 16.97 11.58
N ASP A 390 -25.54 16.83 11.97
CA ASP A 390 -26.58 17.84 11.79
C ASP A 390 -26.97 18.60 13.07
N ASN A 391 -26.29 18.27 14.16
CA ASN A 391 -26.43 18.90 15.45
C ASN A 391 -27.86 18.90 16.00
N ASP A 392 -28.65 17.87 15.70
CA ASP A 392 -30.02 17.74 16.16
C ASP A 392 -30.12 17.15 17.58
N GLY A 393 -28.99 16.67 18.11
CA GLY A 393 -28.85 16.10 19.46
C GLY A 393 -29.06 14.60 19.50
N ILE A 394 -29.05 13.93 18.36
CA ILE A 394 -28.97 12.48 18.20
C ILE A 394 -27.50 12.17 17.87
N LEU A 395 -27.13 10.90 17.75
CA LEU A 395 -25.75 10.53 17.43
C LEU A 395 -25.79 9.80 16.10
N ASP A 396 -24.84 10.06 15.22
CA ASP A 396 -24.90 9.54 13.84
C ASP A 396 -25.07 8.03 13.75
N ALA A 397 -24.43 7.27 14.66
CA ALA A 397 -24.51 5.82 14.69
C ALA A 397 -25.84 5.28 15.26
N VAL A 398 -26.67 6.14 15.86
CA VAL A 398 -28.07 5.87 16.22
C VAL A 398 -28.95 6.03 14.99
N GLU A 399 -28.73 7.08 14.20
CA GLU A 399 -29.51 7.39 12.99
C GLU A 399 -29.17 6.47 11.82
N SER A 400 -27.88 6.19 11.65
CA SER A 400 -27.35 5.37 10.56
C SER A 400 -26.46 4.22 11.05
N PRO A 401 -26.97 3.25 11.85
CA PRO A 401 -26.14 2.22 12.49
C PRO A 401 -25.27 1.38 11.54
N THR A 402 -25.70 1.22 10.28
CA THR A 402 -24.94 0.46 9.28
C THR A 402 -23.76 1.22 8.70
N CYS A 403 -23.75 2.54 8.84
CA CYS A 403 -22.74 3.46 8.30
C CYS A 403 -21.54 3.67 9.23
N PHE A 404 -21.61 3.18 10.47
CA PHE A 404 -20.55 3.34 11.45
C PHE A 404 -19.98 1.99 11.87
N TYR A 405 -18.71 1.97 12.26
CA TYR A 405 -18.09 0.77 12.81
C TYR A 405 -18.55 0.55 14.24
N THR A 406 -19.21 -0.58 14.50
CA THR A 406 -19.39 -1.07 15.86
C THR A 406 -18.02 -1.39 16.48
N ALA A 407 -17.94 -1.39 17.82
CA ALA A 407 -16.70 -1.73 18.52
C ALA A 407 -16.10 -3.07 18.06
N THR A 408 -16.96 -4.06 17.78
CA THR A 408 -16.55 -5.38 17.29
C THR A 408 -16.07 -5.35 15.84
N GLU A 409 -16.70 -4.58 14.96
CA GLU A 409 -16.24 -4.46 13.57
C GLU A 409 -14.91 -3.70 13.50
N ALA A 410 -14.74 -2.68 14.33
CA ALA A 410 -13.50 -1.92 14.39
C ALA A 410 -12.32 -2.83 14.77
N GLU A 411 -12.46 -3.67 15.82
CA GLU A 411 -11.37 -4.56 16.28
C GLU A 411 -10.91 -5.60 15.24
N VAL A 412 -11.64 -5.78 14.13
CA VAL A 412 -11.24 -6.67 13.04
C VAL A 412 -9.99 -6.12 12.34
N ILE A 413 -8.92 -6.91 12.32
CA ILE A 413 -7.68 -6.55 11.64
C ILE A 413 -7.91 -6.50 10.13
N SER A 414 -7.51 -5.41 9.49
CA SER A 414 -7.55 -5.25 8.03
C SER A 414 -6.34 -5.90 7.36
N THR A 415 -5.13 -5.57 7.85
CA THR A 415 -3.89 -6.16 7.34
C THR A 415 -2.85 -6.36 8.43
N VAL A 416 -1.99 -7.35 8.25
CA VAL A 416 -0.74 -7.52 9.01
C VAL A 416 0.41 -7.69 8.03
N LYS A 417 1.45 -6.86 8.12
CA LYS A 417 2.59 -6.90 7.20
C LYS A 417 3.93 -6.81 7.91
N THR A 418 4.97 -7.27 7.25
CA THR A 418 6.36 -7.14 7.69
C THR A 418 7.27 -6.84 6.51
N SER A 419 8.25 -5.95 6.72
CA SER A 419 9.34 -5.71 5.75
C SER A 419 10.52 -6.67 5.95
N LEU A 420 10.48 -7.49 7.01
CA LEU A 420 11.53 -8.48 7.29
C LEU A 420 11.35 -9.72 6.43
N ALA A 421 12.46 -10.38 6.10
CA ALA A 421 12.42 -11.61 5.32
C ALA A 421 11.77 -12.74 6.13
N ASN A 422 10.64 -13.22 5.63
CA ASN A 422 9.83 -14.29 6.18
C ASN A 422 9.69 -15.46 5.17
N ASP A 423 9.15 -16.59 5.62
CA ASP A 423 8.88 -17.78 4.80
C ASP A 423 7.68 -17.63 3.85
N ASP A 424 6.79 -16.68 4.12
CA ASP A 424 5.65 -16.34 3.24
C ASP A 424 5.99 -15.32 2.13
N GLY A 425 7.17 -14.69 2.19
CA GLY A 425 7.59 -13.61 1.30
C GLY A 425 7.03 -12.23 1.69
N THR A 426 7.44 -11.19 0.95
CA THR A 426 6.93 -9.82 1.13
C THR A 426 5.51 -9.72 0.58
N THR A 427 4.52 -10.04 1.42
CA THR A 427 3.10 -9.89 1.10
C THR A 427 2.57 -8.56 1.62
N VAL A 428 1.58 -8.02 0.93
CA VAL A 428 0.83 -6.82 1.37
C VAL A 428 0.04 -7.11 2.66
N ASP A 429 -0.39 -8.36 2.85
CA ASP A 429 -1.05 -8.87 4.06
C ASP A 429 -0.60 -10.32 4.38
N LEU A 430 -0.56 -10.66 5.67
CA LEU A 430 -0.29 -11.97 6.23
C LEU A 430 -1.56 -12.53 6.88
N PRO A 431 -2.51 -13.07 6.08
CA PRO A 431 -3.86 -13.40 6.52
C PRO A 431 -3.92 -14.44 7.62
N PHE A 432 -2.94 -15.35 7.67
CA PHE A 432 -2.84 -16.38 8.71
C PHE A 432 -2.54 -15.81 10.10
N MET A 433 -2.11 -14.54 10.20
CA MET A 433 -1.81 -13.91 11.48
C MET A 433 -3.03 -13.23 12.11
N HIS A 434 -4.17 -13.22 11.44
CA HIS A 434 -5.43 -12.66 11.92
C HIS A 434 -6.62 -13.57 11.61
N ASP A 435 -6.38 -14.89 11.55
CA ASP A 435 -7.40 -15.90 11.24
C ASP A 435 -8.12 -16.44 12.51
N GLY A 436 -7.68 -15.99 13.69
CA GLY A 436 -8.19 -16.39 14.99
C GLY A 436 -7.53 -17.65 15.57
N VAL A 437 -6.50 -18.21 14.94
CA VAL A 437 -5.83 -19.46 15.34
C VAL A 437 -4.63 -19.18 16.24
N THR A 438 -4.87 -19.11 17.55
CA THR A 438 -3.85 -18.79 18.57
C THR A 438 -2.82 -19.89 18.89
N THR A 439 -2.83 -21.03 18.17
CA THR A 439 -1.96 -22.19 18.46
C THR A 439 -1.21 -22.66 17.22
N SER A 440 -0.04 -23.27 17.42
CA SER A 440 0.79 -23.79 16.32
C SER A 440 0.05 -24.86 15.51
N VAL A 441 -0.15 -24.57 14.22
CA VAL A 441 -0.54 -25.51 13.17
C VAL A 441 0.47 -25.39 12.04
N GLY A 442 0.98 -26.52 11.52
CA GLY A 442 2.12 -26.54 10.59
C GLY A 442 1.88 -25.95 9.19
N ALA A 443 0.78 -25.22 8.99
CA ALA A 443 0.44 -24.53 7.75
C ALA A 443 -0.09 -23.09 7.97
N SER A 444 -0.13 -22.58 9.22
CA SER A 444 -0.66 -21.24 9.58
C SER A 444 0.33 -20.50 10.47
N ASN A 445 1.57 -20.33 10.02
CA ASN A 445 2.59 -19.69 10.84
C ASN A 445 3.55 -18.88 9.98
N ASN A 446 3.70 -17.61 10.31
CA ASN A 446 4.69 -16.75 9.69
C ASN A 446 6.02 -16.88 10.45
N ILE A 447 7.12 -17.13 9.76
CA ILE A 447 8.46 -17.26 10.33
C ILE A 447 9.38 -16.18 9.76
N ILE A 448 9.71 -15.19 10.58
CA ILE A 448 10.84 -14.29 10.30
C ILE A 448 12.15 -15.07 10.44
N SER A 449 13.00 -14.97 9.43
CA SER A 449 14.23 -15.77 9.32
C SER A 449 15.26 -15.47 10.42
N ILE A 450 16.06 -16.48 10.79
CA ILE A 450 17.19 -16.32 11.72
C ILE A 450 18.24 -15.32 11.17
N ASN A 451 18.97 -14.64 12.07
CA ASN A 451 20.07 -13.72 11.73
C ASN A 451 19.67 -12.43 10.98
N GLN A 452 18.38 -12.08 10.97
CA GLN A 452 17.92 -10.77 10.51
C GLN A 452 18.33 -9.66 11.50
N ALA A 453 18.62 -8.46 11.01
CA ALA A 453 18.94 -7.29 11.82
C ALA A 453 17.69 -6.71 12.50
N VAL A 454 17.19 -7.42 13.51
CA VAL A 454 15.87 -7.14 14.10
C VAL A 454 15.89 -6.18 15.29
N ASN A 455 17.07 -5.84 15.86
CA ASN A 455 17.12 -4.90 16.98
C ASN A 455 16.90 -3.47 16.45
N GLY A 456 15.86 -2.81 16.95
CA GLY A 456 15.38 -1.52 16.44
C GLY A 456 14.42 -1.65 15.24
N ALA A 457 14.16 -2.87 14.75
CA ALA A 457 13.32 -3.09 13.59
C ALA A 457 11.83 -3.27 13.97
N VAL A 458 10.97 -2.86 13.04
CA VAL A 458 9.54 -3.19 13.06
C VAL A 458 9.40 -4.66 12.69
N ILE A 459 8.81 -5.45 13.58
CA ILE A 459 8.56 -6.87 13.35
C ILE A 459 7.29 -7.03 12.53
N TYR A 460 6.21 -6.39 12.95
CA TYR A 460 4.94 -6.37 12.22
C TYR A 460 4.29 -5.00 12.35
N THR A 461 3.64 -4.57 11.28
CA THR A 461 2.65 -3.49 11.26
C THR A 461 1.27 -4.12 11.12
N ILE A 462 0.31 -3.64 11.89
CA ILE A 462 -1.07 -4.11 12.00
C ILE A 462 -1.97 -2.91 11.69
N GLU A 463 -2.89 -3.09 10.77
CA GLU A 463 -3.85 -2.07 10.37
C GLU A 463 -5.26 -2.48 10.76
N TYR A 464 -6.03 -1.50 11.22
CA TYR A 464 -7.45 -1.61 11.53
C TYR A 464 -8.27 -0.72 10.59
N PRO A 465 -9.57 -1.02 10.38
CA PRO A 465 -10.41 -0.25 9.46
C PRO A 465 -10.63 1.21 9.91
N THR A 466 -10.57 1.46 11.21
CA THR A 466 -10.69 2.79 11.82
C THR A 466 -9.75 2.90 13.03
N SER A 467 -9.59 4.11 13.58
CA SER A 467 -8.74 4.31 14.75
C SER A 467 -9.36 3.64 15.98
N ILE A 468 -8.56 2.85 16.71
CA ILE A 468 -9.06 2.09 17.87
C ILE A 468 -8.11 2.26 19.02
N ARG A 469 -8.63 2.16 20.24
CA ARG A 469 -7.83 2.17 21.46
C ARG A 469 -7.74 0.77 22.07
N PHE A 470 -6.53 0.25 22.23
CA PHE A 470 -6.28 -1.05 22.87
C PHE A 470 -5.80 -0.91 24.32
N THR A 471 -6.16 -1.89 25.16
CA THR A 471 -5.53 -2.10 26.47
C THR A 471 -4.28 -2.98 26.37
N SER A 472 -4.25 -3.87 25.39
CA SER A 472 -3.08 -4.67 25.06
C SER A 472 -3.11 -5.20 23.64
N ILE A 473 -1.93 -5.41 23.07
CA ILE A 473 -1.74 -6.22 21.86
C ILE A 473 -1.09 -7.53 22.26
N THR A 474 -1.57 -8.64 21.73
CA THR A 474 -1.05 -9.98 21.99
C THR A 474 -0.38 -10.54 20.75
N HIS A 475 0.84 -11.07 20.94
CA HIS A 475 1.57 -11.84 19.95
C HIS A 475 1.58 -13.30 20.38
N TYR A 476 0.97 -14.16 19.58
CA TYR A 476 0.97 -15.60 19.77
C TYR A 476 2.10 -16.19 18.94
N GLY A 477 3.20 -16.58 19.60
CA GLY A 477 4.37 -17.04 18.87
C GLY A 477 5.51 -17.55 19.74
N THR A 478 6.69 -17.61 19.14
CA THR A 478 7.95 -18.03 19.79
C THR A 478 8.68 -16.86 20.45
N THR A 479 9.93 -17.08 20.89
CA THR A 479 10.76 -16.04 21.52
C THR A 479 11.32 -15.06 20.49
N PHE A 480 11.47 -13.78 20.88
CA PHE A 480 12.18 -12.76 20.09
C PHE A 480 13.71 -12.85 20.24
N GLY A 481 14.20 -13.76 21.09
CA GLY A 481 15.61 -13.93 21.44
C GLY A 481 15.90 -13.82 22.94
N SER A 482 17.02 -14.37 23.36
CA SER A 482 17.62 -14.20 24.68
C SER A 482 17.78 -12.72 25.04
N ASN A 483 17.32 -12.36 26.25
CA ASN A 483 17.29 -10.99 26.76
C ASN A 483 16.60 -9.98 25.83
N ALA A 484 15.75 -10.45 24.92
CA ALA A 484 15.04 -9.57 24.01
C ALA A 484 14.04 -8.69 24.76
N THR A 485 13.92 -7.45 24.32
CA THR A 485 12.83 -6.54 24.69
C THR A 485 12.10 -6.08 23.44
N ALA A 486 10.80 -5.83 23.56
CA ALA A 486 9.96 -5.31 22.50
C ALA A 486 8.97 -4.29 23.06
N MET A 487 8.46 -3.43 22.19
CA MET A 487 7.44 -2.44 22.50
C MET A 487 6.37 -2.41 21.41
N VAL A 488 5.24 -1.79 21.72
CA VAL A 488 4.20 -1.47 20.75
C VAL A 488 4.16 0.04 20.57
N GLN A 489 4.03 0.45 19.33
CA GLN A 489 3.81 1.84 18.93
C GLN A 489 2.49 1.97 18.16
N GLY A 490 1.87 3.13 18.22
CA GLY A 490 0.65 3.48 17.49
C GLY A 490 0.87 4.68 16.57
N SER A 491 0.11 4.73 15.48
CA SER A 491 0.15 5.80 14.48
C SER A 491 -1.21 5.91 13.77
N ASN A 492 -1.58 7.11 13.31
CA ASN A 492 -2.76 7.33 12.45
C ASN A 492 -2.40 7.49 10.97
N ASP A 493 -1.13 7.75 10.66
CA ASP A 493 -0.59 8.04 9.32
C ASP A 493 0.42 6.97 8.84
N ASN A 494 0.66 5.94 9.64
CA ASN A 494 1.70 4.91 9.46
C ASN A 494 3.15 5.47 9.41
N PHE A 495 3.38 6.74 9.76
CA PHE A 495 4.67 7.44 9.71
C PHE A 495 5.11 8.04 11.05
N ALA A 496 4.25 8.82 11.70
CA ALA A 496 4.49 9.35 13.03
C ALA A 496 4.05 8.34 14.10
N TRP A 497 5.04 7.76 14.80
CA TRP A 497 4.81 6.69 15.75
C TRP A 497 4.96 7.15 17.19
N SER A 498 3.94 6.86 18.00
CA SER A 498 3.91 7.10 19.43
C SER A 498 4.16 5.82 20.22
N ASP A 499 5.07 5.86 21.18
CA ASP A 499 5.31 4.74 22.11
C ASP A 499 4.10 4.52 23.02
N LEU A 500 3.49 3.34 22.94
CA LEU A 500 2.32 2.99 23.77
C LEU A 500 2.71 2.24 25.05
N MET A 501 3.97 1.87 25.15
CA MET A 501 4.52 1.22 26.33
C MET A 501 6.02 1.43 26.44
N THR A 502 6.54 1.24 27.65
CA THR A 502 7.99 1.03 27.83
C THR A 502 8.36 -0.37 27.35
N ALA A 503 9.53 -0.51 26.70
CA ALA A 503 10.02 -1.80 26.22
C ALA A 503 10.00 -2.88 27.31
N ALA A 504 9.30 -4.00 27.03
CA ALA A 504 9.10 -5.10 27.96
C ALA A 504 9.80 -6.39 27.50
N THR A 505 10.03 -7.32 28.42
CA THR A 505 10.74 -8.59 28.14
C THR A 505 10.00 -9.45 27.11
N ALA A 506 10.69 -9.78 26.02
CA ALA A 506 10.20 -10.60 24.90
C ALA A 506 10.95 -11.95 24.74
N ALA A 507 11.76 -12.33 25.73
CA ALA A 507 12.74 -13.41 25.61
C ALA A 507 12.24 -14.86 25.83
N ILE A 508 11.02 -15.05 26.33
CA ILE A 508 10.51 -16.38 26.75
C ILE A 508 9.65 -16.97 25.63
N ALA A 509 9.71 -18.29 25.38
CA ALA A 509 8.92 -18.96 24.33
C ALA A 509 7.45 -19.22 24.75
N ALA A 510 6.68 -18.15 24.94
CA ALA A 510 5.26 -18.17 25.28
C ALA A 510 4.53 -16.98 24.62
N THR A 511 3.20 -16.96 24.63
CA THR A 511 2.41 -15.78 24.25
C THR A 511 2.93 -14.51 24.91
N LYS A 512 3.01 -13.41 24.16
CA LYS A 512 3.44 -12.10 24.62
C LYS A 512 2.24 -11.18 24.67
N ILE A 513 2.00 -10.57 25.83
CA ILE A 513 0.96 -9.57 26.01
C ILE A 513 1.68 -8.25 26.23
N PHE A 514 1.51 -7.33 25.29
CA PHE A 514 2.02 -5.98 25.33
C PHE A 514 0.95 -5.08 25.93
N THR A 515 1.00 -4.87 27.24
CA THR A 515 0.07 -3.97 27.93
C THR A 515 0.39 -2.52 27.58
N ILE A 516 -0.61 -1.79 27.09
CA ILE A 516 -0.52 -0.37 26.79
C ILE A 516 -0.63 0.41 28.10
N ASN A 517 0.39 1.18 28.40
CA ASN A 517 0.48 1.95 29.65
C ASN A 517 1.03 3.37 29.44
N ASN A 518 1.30 3.76 28.19
CA ASN A 518 1.57 5.12 27.76
C ASN A 518 0.58 5.50 26.66
N ASN A 519 0.27 6.78 26.53
CA ASN A 519 -0.72 7.28 25.55
C ASN A 519 -2.06 6.51 25.60
N THR A 520 -2.47 6.06 26.79
CA THR A 520 -3.62 5.17 27.01
C THR A 520 -4.97 5.80 26.71
N ALA A 521 -4.99 7.12 26.45
CA ALA A 521 -6.19 7.86 26.08
C ALA A 521 -6.42 7.86 24.56
N ASN A 522 -5.35 7.73 23.77
CA ASN A 522 -5.37 7.93 22.32
C ASN A 522 -5.80 6.65 21.59
N SER A 523 -6.47 6.82 20.45
CA SER A 523 -6.75 5.78 19.45
C SER A 523 -5.72 5.85 18.32
N TYR A 524 -5.49 4.71 17.67
CA TYR A 524 -4.60 4.60 16.51
C TYR A 524 -5.21 3.68 15.46
N ARG A 525 -5.06 4.01 14.18
CA ARG A 525 -5.42 3.12 13.07
C ARG A 525 -4.35 2.05 12.83
N TYR A 526 -3.09 2.42 13.00
CA TYR A 526 -1.93 1.56 12.80
C TYR A 526 -1.26 1.24 14.13
N TYR A 527 -0.90 -0.02 14.30
CA TYR A 527 -0.11 -0.51 15.42
C TYR A 527 1.10 -1.24 14.88
N ARG A 528 2.23 -1.17 15.60
CA ARG A 528 3.39 -1.98 15.24
C ARG A 528 4.11 -2.55 16.44
N ILE A 529 4.62 -3.77 16.28
CA ILE A 529 5.46 -4.44 17.27
C ILE A 529 6.92 -4.19 16.88
N VAL A 530 7.67 -3.50 17.72
CA VAL A 530 9.08 -3.17 17.48
C VAL A 530 9.94 -3.96 18.44
N LYS A 531 10.93 -4.70 17.92
CA LYS A 531 11.93 -5.32 18.78
C LYS A 531 12.98 -4.28 19.12
N VAL A 532 13.19 -4.03 20.41
CA VAL A 532 14.04 -2.96 20.92
C VAL A 532 15.47 -3.43 21.15
N ALA A 533 15.64 -4.58 21.81
CA ALA A 533 16.95 -5.15 22.10
C ALA A 533 16.91 -6.68 22.11
N GLY A 534 18.09 -7.30 22.19
CA GLY A 534 18.29 -8.75 22.31
C GLY A 534 19.73 -9.14 21.97
N THR A 535 20.20 -10.25 22.53
CA THR A 535 21.59 -10.72 22.32
C THR A 535 21.75 -11.68 21.14
N ASP A 536 20.65 -12.31 20.73
CA ASP A 536 20.56 -13.22 19.59
C ASP A 536 19.33 -12.86 18.73
N THR A 537 19.31 -13.41 17.52
CA THR A 537 18.30 -13.15 16.49
C THR A 537 17.76 -14.48 15.98
N PRO A 538 17.07 -15.27 16.84
CA PRO A 538 16.46 -16.53 16.42
C PRO A 538 15.35 -16.28 15.39
N ALA A 539 14.88 -17.34 14.74
CA ALA A 539 13.66 -17.26 13.97
C ALA A 539 12.48 -16.88 14.88
N ILE A 540 11.69 -15.89 14.48
CA ILE A 540 10.47 -15.46 15.19
C ILE A 540 9.30 -16.06 14.44
N THR A 541 8.60 -17.00 15.08
CA THR A 541 7.41 -17.62 14.52
C THR A 541 6.19 -16.99 15.17
N THR A 542 5.26 -16.51 14.35
CA THR A 542 4.01 -15.92 14.79
C THR A 542 2.84 -16.71 14.20
N TYR A 543 1.91 -17.07 15.08
CA TYR A 543 0.67 -17.78 14.75
C TYR A 543 -0.48 -16.81 14.59
N GLU A 544 -0.57 -15.80 15.46
CA GLU A 544 -1.68 -14.87 15.52
C GLU A 544 -1.23 -13.56 16.19
N VAL A 545 -1.83 -12.44 15.80
CA VAL A 545 -1.80 -11.18 16.53
C VAL A 545 -3.23 -10.75 16.84
N SER A 546 -3.48 -10.29 18.06
CA SER A 546 -4.81 -9.82 18.44
C SER A 546 -4.73 -8.60 19.35
N GLY A 547 -5.79 -7.80 19.35
CA GLY A 547 -6.00 -6.72 20.31
C GLY A 547 -6.88 -7.15 21.48
N VAL A 548 -6.89 -6.35 22.54
CA VAL A 548 -7.98 -6.31 23.52
C VAL A 548 -8.45 -4.87 23.61
N GLN A 549 -9.53 -4.56 22.90
CA GLN A 549 -10.05 -3.20 22.80
C GLN A 549 -10.41 -2.63 24.18
N ASN A 550 -10.12 -1.35 24.38
CA ASN A 550 -10.71 -0.58 25.46
C ASN A 550 -12.06 -0.03 25.00
N THR A 551 -13.13 -0.78 25.25
CA THR A 551 -14.50 -0.38 24.86
C THR A 551 -15.07 0.73 25.74
N ALA A 552 -14.44 1.04 26.87
CA ALA A 552 -14.87 2.17 27.69
C ALA A 552 -14.59 3.46 26.91
N GLY A 553 -15.65 4.21 26.56
CA GLY A 553 -15.54 5.44 25.78
C GLY A 553 -15.32 5.22 24.27
N TYR A 554 -15.62 4.03 23.74
CA TYR A 554 -15.78 3.87 22.29
C TYR A 554 -17.14 4.45 21.88
N ASN A 555 -17.13 5.50 21.06
CA ASN A 555 -18.34 6.05 20.44
C ASN A 555 -18.36 5.65 18.97
N PRO A 556 -19.31 4.82 18.51
CA PRO A 556 -19.40 4.44 17.10
C PRO A 556 -19.52 5.62 16.13
N SER A 557 -20.16 6.74 16.50
CA SER A 557 -20.31 7.91 15.62
C SER A 557 -18.97 8.50 15.19
N ALA A 558 -17.96 8.51 16.06
CA ALA A 558 -16.59 8.94 15.73
C ALA A 558 -15.82 7.97 14.80
N HIS A 559 -16.51 6.98 14.22
CA HIS A 559 -15.92 5.91 13.41
C HIS A 559 -16.79 5.60 12.16
N PRO A 560 -16.98 6.58 11.25
CA PRO A 560 -17.72 6.37 10.02
C PRO A 560 -17.03 5.33 9.11
N LYS A 561 -17.85 4.61 8.36
CA LYS A 561 -17.42 3.77 7.23
C LYS A 561 -17.27 4.66 6.00
N PRO A 562 -16.39 4.30 5.05
CA PRO A 562 -16.15 5.13 3.84
C PRO A 562 -17.37 5.36 2.95
N THR A 563 -18.44 4.58 3.13
CA THR A 563 -19.67 4.70 2.35
C THR A 563 -20.86 4.58 3.28
N CYS A 564 -21.77 5.56 3.22
CA CYS A 564 -23.09 5.51 3.81
C CYS A 564 -24.15 5.70 2.72
N THR A 565 -25.24 4.93 2.78
CA THR A 565 -26.37 5.03 1.84
C THR A 565 -27.71 4.88 2.56
N ASN A 566 -27.77 5.18 3.85
CA ASN A 566 -28.99 5.11 4.63
C ASN A 566 -29.77 6.41 4.40
N ASP A 567 -30.88 6.32 3.66
CA ASP A 567 -31.72 7.44 3.19
C ASP A 567 -33.18 6.92 3.03
N PRO A 568 -33.98 6.87 4.13
CA PRO A 568 -35.32 6.32 4.17
C PRO A 568 -36.37 7.09 3.37
N ASP A 569 -36.27 8.41 3.31
CA ASP A 569 -37.24 9.27 2.63
C ASP A 569 -36.88 9.50 1.14
N GLY A 570 -35.62 9.25 0.78
CA GLY A 570 -35.11 9.26 -0.59
C GLY A 570 -34.80 10.66 -1.12
N ASP A 571 -34.56 11.65 -0.23
CA ASP A 571 -34.27 13.02 -0.62
C ASP A 571 -32.80 13.24 -1.04
N GLY A 572 -31.93 12.26 -0.74
CA GLY A 572 -30.52 12.23 -1.07
C GLY A 572 -29.58 12.69 0.04
N VAL A 573 -30.10 13.03 1.22
CA VAL A 573 -29.36 13.30 2.45
C VAL A 573 -29.39 12.05 3.33
N PRO A 574 -28.24 11.51 3.75
CA PRO A 574 -28.24 10.39 4.69
C PRO A 574 -28.76 10.79 6.07
N ASN A 575 -29.46 9.90 6.79
CA ASN A 575 -30.15 10.25 8.06
C ASN A 575 -29.30 11.02 9.07
N HIS A 576 -28.05 10.58 9.26
CA HIS A 576 -27.16 11.22 10.25
C HIS A 576 -26.79 12.67 9.90
N ARG A 577 -27.28 13.19 8.78
CA ARG A 577 -27.07 14.56 8.27
C ARG A 577 -28.40 15.26 7.96
N ASP A 578 -29.51 14.60 8.27
CA ASP A 578 -30.86 14.98 7.88
C ASP A 578 -31.72 15.25 9.11
N LEU A 579 -32.19 16.48 9.22
CA LEU A 579 -33.01 16.93 10.34
C LEU A 579 -34.43 16.33 10.36
N ASP A 580 -34.88 15.65 9.29
CA ASP A 580 -36.22 15.05 9.12
C ASP A 580 -36.10 13.72 8.33
N SER A 581 -35.49 12.72 8.98
CA SER A 581 -35.02 11.45 8.40
C SER A 581 -36.08 10.63 7.64
N ASP A 582 -37.36 10.85 7.89
CA ASP A 582 -38.46 10.16 7.23
C ASP A 582 -39.37 11.09 6.40
N GLY A 583 -39.06 12.39 6.38
CA GLY A 583 -39.69 13.40 5.55
C GLY A 583 -41.16 13.66 5.87
N ASP A 584 -41.58 13.43 7.12
CA ASP A 584 -42.97 13.62 7.54
C ASP A 584 -43.30 15.06 7.99
N GLY A 585 -42.27 15.91 8.10
CA GLY A 585 -42.39 17.30 8.52
C GLY A 585 -42.16 17.51 10.01
N CYS A 586 -41.77 16.46 10.73
CA CYS A 586 -41.31 16.51 12.11
C CYS A 586 -39.81 16.27 12.19
N SER A 587 -39.10 17.14 12.90
CA SER A 587 -37.67 17.02 13.03
C SER A 587 -37.30 15.86 13.95
N ASP A 588 -36.27 15.13 13.58
CA ASP A 588 -35.70 13.99 14.29
C ASP A 588 -35.50 14.29 15.78
N SER A 589 -34.92 15.44 16.11
CA SER A 589 -34.76 15.93 17.48
C SER A 589 -36.06 15.90 18.32
N VAL A 590 -37.19 16.39 17.77
CA VAL A 590 -38.50 16.41 18.45
C VAL A 590 -39.00 14.98 18.65
N GLU A 591 -38.86 14.15 17.63
CA GLU A 591 -39.31 12.77 17.60
C GLU A 591 -38.47 11.84 18.47
N ALA A 592 -37.20 12.19 18.67
CA ALA A 592 -36.33 11.59 19.67
C ALA A 592 -36.73 11.96 21.10
N GLY A 593 -37.71 12.84 21.30
CA GLY A 593 -38.16 13.26 22.62
C GLY A 593 -37.18 14.24 23.27
N ASN A 594 -36.39 14.96 22.48
CA ASN A 594 -35.53 16.02 22.97
C ASN A 594 -36.39 17.13 23.58
N THR A 595 -36.27 17.32 24.89
CA THR A 595 -37.01 18.36 25.62
C THR A 595 -36.14 19.58 25.95
N VAL A 596 -34.84 19.49 25.63
CA VAL A 596 -33.89 20.60 25.78
C VAL A 596 -34.08 21.60 24.65
N PHE A 597 -34.46 21.11 23.47
CA PHE A 597 -34.80 21.91 22.30
C PHE A 597 -36.19 21.54 21.79
N THR A 598 -37.13 22.49 21.80
CA THR A 598 -38.56 22.23 21.50
C THR A 598 -39.01 22.79 20.15
N ALA A 599 -38.08 23.28 19.32
CA ALA A 599 -38.44 23.79 18.00
C ALA A 599 -38.36 22.66 16.99
N ASN A 600 -39.43 22.49 16.21
CA ASN A 600 -39.49 21.56 15.08
C ASN A 600 -38.70 22.14 13.89
N ASN A 601 -37.38 21.96 13.92
CA ASN A 601 -36.46 22.49 12.91
C ASN A 601 -36.09 21.40 11.91
N THR A 602 -36.69 21.41 10.72
CA THR A 602 -36.40 20.44 9.65
C THR A 602 -35.45 20.97 8.58
N THR A 603 -34.91 22.18 8.76
CA THR A 603 -34.06 22.84 7.73
C THR A 603 -32.96 23.74 8.29
N THR A 604 -32.90 23.92 9.60
CA THR A 604 -31.96 24.84 10.25
C THR A 604 -31.30 24.11 11.40
N TYR A 605 -30.02 23.81 11.22
CA TYR A 605 -29.19 23.16 12.22
C TYR A 605 -29.09 23.97 13.50
N ASN A 606 -28.94 23.28 14.62
CA ASN A 606 -28.75 23.94 15.90
C ASN A 606 -27.36 24.56 15.97
N THR A 607 -27.22 25.60 16.79
CA THR A 607 -25.91 26.21 17.07
C THR A 607 -25.76 26.34 18.57
N GLY A 608 -24.55 26.14 19.07
CA GLY A 608 -24.32 26.10 20.51
C GLY A 608 -22.85 26.20 20.88
N THR A 609 -22.57 25.84 22.13
CA THR A 609 -21.20 25.61 22.58
C THR A 609 -20.94 24.11 22.51
N ASP A 610 -19.86 23.71 21.87
CA ASP A 610 -19.20 22.44 22.11
C ASP A 610 -17.83 22.76 22.74
N ALA A 611 -17.73 22.54 24.04
CA ALA A 611 -16.51 22.87 24.78
C ALA A 611 -15.42 21.81 24.63
N ASN A 612 -15.78 20.62 24.15
CA ASN A 612 -14.88 19.48 24.08
C ASN A 612 -14.52 19.06 22.65
N ASN A 613 -15.13 19.71 21.66
CA ASN A 613 -14.82 19.61 20.23
C ASN A 613 -15.01 18.17 19.75
N ASN A 614 -16.14 17.58 20.11
CA ASN A 614 -16.54 16.24 19.66
C ASN A 614 -17.71 16.25 18.69
N GLY A 615 -18.28 17.41 18.35
CA GLY A 615 -19.40 17.54 17.42
C GLY A 615 -20.76 17.67 18.11
N LEU A 616 -20.98 16.94 19.22
CA LEU A 616 -22.22 17.02 19.98
C LEU A 616 -22.27 18.28 20.86
N LEU A 617 -23.23 19.18 20.60
CA LEU A 617 -23.40 20.38 21.42
C LEU A 617 -23.59 20.08 22.93
N ASP A 618 -22.93 20.87 23.79
CA ASP A 618 -22.95 20.75 25.26
C ASP A 618 -24.38 20.70 25.84
N GLN A 619 -25.37 21.29 25.15
CA GLN A 619 -26.77 21.31 25.57
C GLN A 619 -27.43 19.92 25.50
N PHE A 620 -27.01 19.07 24.57
CA PHE A 620 -27.49 17.70 24.41
C PHE A 620 -26.61 16.70 25.18
N GLU A 621 -25.45 17.14 25.64
CA GLU A 621 -24.45 16.31 26.26
C GLU A 621 -24.63 16.10 27.78
N SER A 622 -24.23 14.92 28.26
CA SER A 622 -24.11 14.58 29.67
C SER A 622 -22.92 15.27 30.34
N SER A 623 -23.20 16.15 31.30
CA SER A 623 -22.17 16.83 32.12
C SER A 623 -21.18 15.92 32.88
N THR A 624 -21.45 14.61 32.96
CA THR A 624 -20.57 13.63 33.64
C THR A 624 -19.87 12.66 32.70
N THR A 625 -20.31 12.59 31.44
CA THR A 625 -19.76 11.67 30.43
C THR A 625 -19.91 12.34 29.06
N PRO A 626 -18.96 13.23 28.69
CA PRO A 626 -18.96 13.84 27.36
C PRO A 626 -19.03 12.79 26.23
N GLY A 627 -19.71 13.13 25.13
CA GLY A 627 -20.03 12.28 24.00
C GLY A 627 -21.25 11.39 24.21
N THR A 628 -22.10 11.68 25.21
CA THR A 628 -23.35 10.92 25.45
C THR A 628 -24.53 11.86 25.65
N ILE A 629 -25.66 11.55 25.01
CA ILE A 629 -26.90 12.33 25.13
C ILE A 629 -27.45 12.35 26.56
N ASN A 630 -28.08 13.46 26.95
CA ASN A 630 -28.57 13.71 28.32
C ASN A 630 -30.07 13.46 28.52
N TYR A 631 -30.75 12.90 27.51
CA TYR A 631 -32.17 12.54 27.53
C TYR A 631 -32.38 11.07 27.10
N ILE A 632 -33.61 10.59 27.22
CA ILE A 632 -33.99 9.24 26.76
C ILE A 632 -34.50 9.38 25.33
N SER A 633 -33.72 8.93 24.35
CA SER A 633 -34.11 9.02 22.94
C SER A 633 -35.21 8.02 22.58
N THR A 634 -36.19 8.49 21.82
CA THR A 634 -37.25 7.71 21.16
C THR A 634 -37.07 7.60 19.64
N TYR A 635 -35.93 8.05 19.09
CA TYR A 635 -35.66 8.16 17.65
C TYR A 635 -36.14 6.95 16.85
N THR A 636 -35.69 5.74 17.22
CA THR A 636 -36.00 4.49 16.50
C THR A 636 -37.49 4.12 16.46
N ASN A 637 -38.36 4.83 17.18
CA ASN A 637 -39.80 4.57 17.19
C ASN A 637 -40.61 5.55 16.33
N PHE A 638 -40.07 6.75 16.06
CA PHE A 638 -40.84 7.88 15.49
C PHE A 638 -40.12 8.44 14.26
N ALA A 639 -38.90 8.98 14.41
CA ALA A 639 -38.05 9.61 13.38
C ALA A 639 -37.58 8.75 12.18
N THR A 640 -38.14 7.56 12.01
CA THR A 640 -37.80 6.67 10.88
C THR A 640 -39.05 6.07 10.23
N ASP A 641 -40.24 6.47 10.67
CA ASP A 641 -41.52 5.99 10.19
C ASP A 641 -42.41 7.17 9.83
N ALA A 642 -42.39 7.54 8.55
CA ALA A 642 -43.15 8.65 7.95
C ALA A 642 -44.69 8.62 8.15
N ASN A 643 -45.21 7.62 8.88
CA ASN A 643 -46.61 7.54 9.28
C ASN A 643 -46.84 8.01 10.73
N VAL A 644 -45.80 8.37 11.49
CA VAL A 644 -45.89 8.69 12.92
C VAL A 644 -45.14 10.00 13.21
N SER A 645 -45.88 11.10 13.19
CA SER A 645 -45.33 12.44 13.43
C SER A 645 -45.56 12.90 14.87
N ALA A 646 -44.49 13.03 15.67
CA ALA A 646 -44.60 13.40 17.08
C ALA A 646 -45.02 14.87 17.34
N CYS A 647 -44.98 15.71 16.31
CA CYS A 647 -45.37 17.13 16.38
C CYS A 647 -46.72 17.42 15.72
N LEU A 648 -47.41 16.41 15.19
CA LEU A 648 -48.77 16.58 14.70
C LEU A 648 -49.71 16.84 15.89
N ASP A 649 -50.44 17.95 15.79
CA ASP A 649 -51.48 18.40 16.73
C ASP A 649 -52.66 18.86 15.87
N SER A 650 -53.58 17.92 15.60
CA SER A 650 -54.63 18.02 14.60
C SER A 650 -55.66 19.11 14.92
N ASP A 651 -55.92 19.37 16.20
CA ASP A 651 -56.88 20.38 16.64
C ASP A 651 -56.24 21.67 17.23
N GLY A 652 -54.94 21.64 17.48
CA GLY A 652 -54.16 22.79 17.96
C GLY A 652 -54.36 23.09 19.44
N ASP A 653 -54.73 22.10 20.27
CA ASP A 653 -54.93 22.28 21.70
C ASP A 653 -53.62 22.20 22.52
N GLY A 654 -52.53 21.76 21.88
CA GLY A 654 -51.20 21.62 22.45
C GLY A 654 -50.87 20.22 22.99
N ILE A 655 -51.75 19.23 22.78
CA ILE A 655 -51.48 17.81 22.98
C ILE A 655 -51.24 17.16 21.61
N PRO A 656 -50.07 16.58 21.35
CA PRO A 656 -49.84 15.89 20.08
C PRO A 656 -50.71 14.65 19.91
N ASP A 657 -51.17 14.38 18.69
CA ASP A 657 -52.04 13.25 18.29
C ASP A 657 -51.52 11.91 18.84
N ILE A 658 -50.19 11.70 18.84
CA ILE A 658 -49.56 10.49 19.38
C ILE A 658 -49.86 10.24 20.88
N THR A 659 -50.33 11.25 21.60
CA THR A 659 -50.68 11.22 23.02
C THR A 659 -52.08 11.72 23.32
N ASP A 660 -52.78 12.28 22.33
CA ASP A 660 -54.18 12.63 22.44
C ASP A 660 -55.04 11.36 22.42
N ILE A 661 -56.23 11.44 23.02
CA ILE A 661 -57.24 10.39 23.02
C ILE A 661 -58.46 10.76 22.17
N ASP A 662 -58.48 11.98 21.62
CA ASP A 662 -59.52 12.61 20.79
C ASP A 662 -58.85 13.64 19.86
N ASP A 663 -58.10 13.17 18.85
CA ASP A 663 -57.16 13.94 18.00
C ASP A 663 -57.78 15.21 17.36
N ASP A 664 -59.09 15.23 17.10
CA ASP A 664 -59.78 16.38 16.52
C ASP A 664 -60.69 17.14 17.51
N ASN A 665 -60.66 16.76 18.79
CA ASN A 665 -61.50 17.22 19.89
C ASN A 665 -62.99 17.39 19.51
N ASP A 666 -63.53 16.52 18.64
CA ASP A 666 -64.94 16.57 18.25
C ASP A 666 -65.88 16.01 19.34
N GLY A 667 -65.29 15.38 20.37
CA GLY A 667 -65.96 14.78 21.52
C GLY A 667 -66.19 13.28 21.38
N VAL A 668 -65.52 12.61 20.44
CA VAL A 668 -65.55 11.16 20.21
C VAL A 668 -64.12 10.62 20.19
N LEU A 669 -63.74 9.88 21.24
CA LEU A 669 -62.40 9.28 21.33
C LEU A 669 -61.99 8.48 20.08
N ASP A 670 -60.72 8.54 19.68
CA ASP A 670 -60.21 7.93 18.43
C ASP A 670 -60.51 6.42 18.34
N VAL A 671 -60.47 5.74 19.49
CA VAL A 671 -60.80 4.31 19.62
C VAL A 671 -62.23 3.98 19.17
N VAL A 672 -63.12 4.98 19.18
CA VAL A 672 -64.52 4.88 18.73
C VAL A 672 -64.66 5.26 17.27
N GLU A 673 -63.87 6.22 16.79
CA GLU A 673 -63.92 6.73 15.43
C GLU A 673 -63.36 5.75 14.39
N GLY A 674 -62.43 4.90 14.82
CA GLY A 674 -61.87 3.86 13.96
C GLY A 674 -61.18 4.45 12.73
N CYS A 675 -60.46 5.56 12.93
CA CYS A 675 -59.67 6.22 11.90
C CYS A 675 -58.89 5.18 11.08
N THR A 676 -59.13 5.19 9.76
CA THR A 676 -58.60 4.24 8.79
C THR A 676 -57.14 4.54 8.39
N GLY A 677 -56.39 5.21 9.26
CA GLY A 677 -54.94 5.40 9.20
C GLY A 677 -54.29 4.52 10.25
N ASN A 678 -53.08 4.05 9.98
CA ASN A 678 -52.42 2.99 10.73
C ASN A 678 -51.86 3.51 12.07
N GLN A 679 -52.69 4.10 12.93
CA GLN A 679 -52.27 4.55 14.26
C GLN A 679 -52.10 3.33 15.18
N SER A 680 -50.85 2.99 15.47
CA SER A 680 -50.51 2.01 16.49
C SER A 680 -50.69 2.64 17.86
N VAL A 681 -51.74 2.26 18.59
CA VAL A 681 -51.94 2.69 19.98
C VAL A 681 -50.81 2.14 20.86
N TYR A 682 -49.80 2.96 21.17
CA TYR A 682 -48.75 2.64 22.11
C TYR A 682 -49.24 2.85 23.55
N VAL A 683 -49.72 1.78 24.20
CA VAL A 683 -50.09 1.83 25.62
C VAL A 683 -48.82 1.82 26.49
N TYR A 684 -48.36 2.99 26.92
CA TYR A 684 -47.33 3.10 27.95
C TYR A 684 -47.91 2.72 29.33
N ALA A 685 -47.62 1.49 29.78
CA ALA A 685 -47.81 1.15 31.18
C ALA A 685 -46.66 1.77 32.00
N TYR A 686 -46.88 2.94 32.60
CA TYR A 686 -45.94 3.48 33.58
C TYR A 686 -45.85 2.50 34.77
N PRO A 687 -44.69 1.91 35.08
CA PRO A 687 -44.54 1.20 36.35
C PRO A 687 -44.60 2.24 37.46
N SER A 688 -45.58 2.09 38.35
CA SER A 688 -45.67 2.87 39.58
C SER A 688 -44.31 2.89 40.29
N LEU A 689 -43.80 4.08 40.59
CA LEU A 689 -42.65 4.32 41.44
C LEU A 689 -42.73 3.51 42.75
N SER A 690 -42.05 2.35 42.77
CA SER A 690 -41.72 1.65 44.00
C SER A 690 -40.33 2.10 44.42
N GLN A 691 -40.28 3.03 45.36
CA GLN A 691 -39.07 3.37 46.08
C GLN A 691 -38.62 2.14 46.90
N THR A 692 -37.76 1.29 46.31
CA THR A 692 -36.61 0.60 46.94
C THR A 692 -36.12 -0.56 46.04
N GLY A 693 -34.87 -0.45 45.56
CA GLY A 693 -33.91 -1.56 45.44
C GLY A 693 -34.05 -2.57 44.29
N SER A 694 -33.01 -2.60 43.45
CA SER A 694 -32.33 -3.77 42.86
C SER A 694 -33.11 -4.74 41.94
N GLU A 695 -32.48 -4.99 40.78
CA GLU A 695 -32.58 -6.12 39.83
C GLU A 695 -33.50 -6.01 38.59
N THR A 696 -32.80 -6.03 37.43
CA THR A 696 -33.07 -6.66 36.12
C THR A 696 -34.52 -6.91 35.65
N GLN A 697 -34.86 -6.40 34.47
CA GLN A 697 -36.12 -6.67 33.75
C GLN A 697 -35.87 -7.46 32.44
N PRO A 698 -36.75 -8.40 32.04
CA PRO A 698 -36.74 -8.99 30.71
C PRO A 698 -37.61 -8.19 29.72
N LEU A 699 -37.17 -8.14 28.45
CA LEU A 699 -37.95 -7.68 27.30
C LEU A 699 -39.21 -8.55 27.11
N TYR A 700 -40.36 -7.94 26.87
CA TYR A 700 -41.51 -8.60 26.27
C TYR A 700 -41.68 -8.14 24.82
N THR A 701 -41.71 -9.10 23.89
CA THR A 701 -42.03 -8.87 22.47
C THR A 701 -43.54 -8.73 22.29
N LEU A 702 -44.00 -7.64 21.68
CA LEU A 702 -45.38 -7.47 21.22
C LEU A 702 -45.60 -8.26 19.92
N GLY A 703 -46.55 -9.20 19.94
CA GLY A 703 -47.02 -9.89 18.74
C GLY A 703 -48.14 -9.11 18.08
N THR A 704 -48.03 -8.89 16.77
CA THR A 704 -49.08 -8.29 15.93
C THR A 704 -50.31 -9.20 15.87
N SER A 705 -51.46 -8.74 16.38
CA SER A 705 -52.74 -9.46 16.26
C SER A 705 -53.59 -8.86 15.13
N THR A 706 -53.79 -9.61 14.05
CA THR A 706 -54.57 -9.21 12.87
C THR A 706 -56.06 -9.62 12.96
N THR A 707 -56.69 -9.52 14.14
CA THR A 707 -58.14 -9.84 14.23
C THR A 707 -58.90 -8.78 15.03
N THR A 708 -59.91 -8.19 14.37
CA THR A 708 -60.93 -7.30 14.93
C THR A 708 -61.54 -7.88 16.21
N PRO A 709 -61.48 -7.21 17.38
CA PRO A 709 -62.15 -7.68 18.58
C PRO A 709 -63.66 -7.45 18.49
N ASN A 710 -64.44 -8.44 18.94
CA ASN A 710 -65.89 -8.36 19.05
C ASN A 710 -66.27 -7.70 20.39
N ARG A 711 -67.44 -7.05 20.40
CA ARG A 711 -67.94 -6.06 21.38
C ARG A 711 -68.03 -6.49 22.87
N ASP A 712 -67.68 -7.73 23.24
CA ASP A 712 -67.94 -8.28 24.57
C ASP A 712 -66.68 -8.64 25.40
N GLU A 713 -65.46 -8.33 24.95
CA GLU A 713 -64.21 -8.60 25.72
C GLU A 713 -63.55 -7.36 26.36
N VAL A 714 -64.11 -6.16 26.21
CA VAL A 714 -63.52 -4.90 26.72
C VAL A 714 -63.96 -4.55 28.16
N ASP A 715 -65.04 -5.15 28.66
CA ASP A 715 -65.63 -4.76 29.96
C ASP A 715 -64.89 -5.30 31.21
N ALA A 716 -63.79 -6.05 31.07
CA ALA A 716 -63.11 -6.68 32.21
C ALA A 716 -61.86 -5.95 32.72
N TYR A 717 -61.35 -4.90 32.05
CA TYR A 717 -60.06 -4.30 32.40
C TYR A 717 -60.10 -2.93 33.10
N PHE A 718 -61.27 -2.28 33.28
CA PHE A 718 -61.33 -0.88 33.74
C PHE A 718 -62.06 -0.60 35.07
N TYR A 719 -62.44 -1.60 35.87
CA TYR A 719 -62.99 -1.34 37.22
C TYR A 719 -62.03 -1.78 38.33
N GLY A 720 -61.14 -0.85 38.71
CA GLY A 720 -60.13 -1.07 39.75
C GLY A 720 -59.60 0.19 40.43
N VAL A 721 -60.36 1.27 40.54
CA VAL A 721 -60.02 2.38 41.45
C VAL A 721 -61.25 2.81 42.23
N GLY A 722 -61.12 2.70 43.55
CA GLY A 722 -62.20 2.81 44.52
C GLY A 722 -62.80 4.21 44.61
N GLU A 723 -64.05 4.22 45.05
CA GLU A 723 -64.76 5.41 45.50
C GLU A 723 -63.91 6.24 46.47
N GLY A 724 -63.78 7.53 46.15
CA GLY A 724 -63.81 8.57 47.17
C GLY A 724 -62.64 9.53 47.15
N VAL A 725 -62.73 10.60 46.35
CA VAL A 725 -62.61 11.99 46.83
C VAL A 725 -63.45 12.90 45.91
N LYS A 726 -64.51 13.52 46.48
CA LYS A 726 -65.10 14.73 45.92
C LYS A 726 -64.16 15.91 46.22
N THR A 727 -63.85 16.77 45.25
CA THR A 727 -64.11 18.23 45.28
C THR A 727 -63.37 18.98 44.15
N SER A 728 -64.16 19.65 43.28
CA SER A 728 -63.97 21.00 42.66
C SER A 728 -62.53 21.56 42.58
N PHE A 729 -62.00 21.87 41.40
CA PHE A 729 -62.34 23.01 40.52
C PHE A 729 -61.80 22.79 39.10
#